data_AF-A0A9P8KAU8-F1
#
_entry.id   AF-A0A9P8KAU8-F1
#
_cell.length_a   1.000
_cell.length_b   1.000
_cell.length_c   1.000
_cell.angle_alpha   90.00
_cell.angle_beta   90.00
_cell.angle_gamma   90.00
#
_symmetry.space_group_name_H-M   'P 1'
#
loop_
_entity.id
_entity.type
_entity.pdbx_description
1 polymer ?
#
loop_
_entity_poly.entity_id
_entity_poly.type
_entity_poly.pdbx_seq_one_letter_code
_entity_poly.pdbx_strand_id
1 'polypeptide(L)'
;MNSNPLPRAAAGPNGLPKQRAGLTSIDASRRPNTPSNVFASLKATQILTLKPVLPAELIATILDYLPVSDLITCARVSRRLQEMVYEDSRWVAKLRDMGVWNEIEARQRYEESKKKRLSGRPQPDRALTLFDAHDEEEKARKSLEQAATPRRPRHSSVTDGFDDMTLSQNPIFDAKAATTALRRVRSIRGQARQEYGKVHGALSPFYYNLVRSENSSDPAIFRLVHDPEHQARIFADLRVFSRSDGAQKWRQRQDKLESMLGIFENAMISEFEQAYQAQDVDRMRRYAHVLVSLNGGAAGVDIFISNHPYMRRKDQTGSPLECLQDVAPGHVDLNPSQRFFEKLASMLSMQSSLIDQIFPTSVNVLLPFTTRVCEDIVSDYITTLFIEAHENNVETYLKAVSGIFEQAMRFAVSIQPPKSSGTDFHDQIKSVISHIFEPHVDRYLTEELDYFTSKCNDEVGAWEKQLSDQEAETESFFMSGVNRQAAKRDFLSSFKKVVMMPVNALPTFPSANKAAPIVEAPTTEQISQPETPDTPTTSRPAPTTELAAKTAIMNSRLEGIKSLFSIEVALSLIHHAKASIERAAIFIRMSDKYATLTKEQCDKIFISLLEILGRRHMQNGFDKAVGHLSNYNPRAVKEFRSGQTEKEGTTGGVEPLVTFLELVNVGDLIQQMVDVFYMQELVTPGLTDRDDFLNPAVKEKKRFEQMLDERVAAGMGKGIDVLMDEVEYMCATLQLTADFNTDAVDAKTLTGNDKRASMMGLVDIGPTETAKRVVDTIQQHTGMLVGSTDKNMLDVFNQEVGLRLFGVLCKHIKRQRIGVDGAIKLISDINLYSSFITSLRQKSLLPYYSALRELSQIYLELATIIADNDRYHGIFRAEEVYEFAERRADWYAVRRDVERAMYGIGCTVM
;
A
#
# COMPACT_ATOMS: atom_id res chain seq x y z
N MET A 1 -0.67 40.64 -20.82
CA MET A 1 -1.46 41.02 -19.63
C MET A 1 -0.58 40.77 -18.42
N ASN A 2 0.31 41.71 -18.11
CA ASN A 2 0.17 42.75 -17.08
C ASN A 2 0.80 42.28 -15.75
N SER A 3 1.92 42.79 -15.23
CA SER A 3 3.00 43.66 -15.74
C SER A 3 3.91 43.95 -14.54
N ASN A 4 5.13 43.40 -14.61
CA ASN A 4 6.42 43.83 -14.01
C ASN A 4 6.60 45.34 -13.68
N PRO A 5 7.69 45.78 -12.98
CA PRO A 5 8.86 45.03 -12.46
C PRO A 5 9.46 45.44 -11.06
N LEU A 6 10.50 44.68 -10.68
CA LEU A 6 11.71 44.97 -9.85
C LEU A 6 12.56 46.20 -10.29
N PRO A 7 13.80 46.52 -9.78
CA PRO A 7 14.62 46.02 -8.62
C PRO A 7 15.40 47.10 -7.78
N ARG A 8 16.22 46.62 -6.80
CA ARG A 8 17.67 46.92 -6.56
C ARG A 8 18.17 47.72 -5.31
N ALA A 9 18.71 46.96 -4.34
CA ALA A 9 20.02 47.05 -3.64
C ALA A 9 20.51 48.29 -2.83
N ALA A 10 20.89 48.05 -1.55
CA ALA A 10 22.09 48.57 -0.86
C ALA A 10 22.34 47.85 0.50
N ALA A 11 23.55 47.93 1.06
CA ALA A 11 23.99 47.24 2.30
C ALA A 11 23.90 48.11 3.59
N GLY A 12 24.21 47.52 4.76
CA GLY A 12 24.02 48.09 6.13
C GLY A 12 25.00 49.21 6.58
N PRO A 13 25.17 49.52 7.89
CA PRO A 13 25.11 48.59 9.04
C PRO A 13 24.40 49.04 10.35
N ASN A 14 24.20 48.08 11.27
CA ASN A 14 24.12 48.13 12.75
C ASN A 14 23.54 49.35 13.53
N GLY A 15 22.55 49.08 14.41
CA GLY A 15 22.49 49.75 15.73
C GLY A 15 21.12 49.94 16.43
N LEU A 16 20.75 49.01 17.34
CA LEU A 16 19.84 49.19 18.50
C LEU A 16 18.36 49.64 18.31
N PRO A 17 17.36 48.90 18.85
CA PRO A 17 15.99 49.39 19.04
C PRO A 17 15.70 49.86 20.47
N LYS A 18 14.79 50.85 20.61
CA LYS A 18 14.15 51.25 21.88
C LYS A 18 12.61 51.15 21.78
N GLN A 19 11.95 51.10 22.94
CA GLN A 19 10.55 50.70 23.10
C GLN A 19 9.50 51.75 22.66
N ARG A 20 8.36 51.19 22.19
CA ARG A 20 6.95 51.64 22.33
C ARG A 20 6.64 52.91 23.15
N ALA A 21 5.85 53.79 22.52
CA ALA A 21 4.58 54.37 23.03
C ALA A 21 3.84 55.04 21.83
N GLY A 22 2.51 55.13 21.72
CA GLY A 22 1.42 54.56 22.51
C GLY A 22 0.06 55.19 22.11
N LEU A 23 -1.03 54.56 22.56
CA LEU A 23 -2.37 55.15 22.82
C LEU A 23 -3.22 55.68 21.65
N THR A 24 -4.39 55.06 21.49
CA THR A 24 -5.64 55.73 21.07
C THR A 24 -6.29 56.42 22.27
N SER A 25 -7.12 57.44 22.03
CA SER A 25 -7.90 58.16 23.05
C SER A 25 -9.37 58.29 22.62
N ILE A 26 -10.29 58.43 23.59
CA ILE A 26 -11.64 59.03 23.55
C ILE A 26 -12.35 58.63 24.86
N ASP A 27 -13.18 59.42 25.55
CA ASP A 27 -13.39 60.87 25.64
C ASP A 27 -14.31 61.12 26.88
N ALA A 28 -14.27 62.30 27.53
CA ALA A 28 -15.23 62.67 28.58
C ALA A 28 -15.29 64.19 28.84
N SER A 29 -16.49 64.73 29.03
CA SER A 29 -16.80 66.15 28.76
C SER A 29 -17.08 67.07 29.98
N ARG A 30 -16.61 68.32 29.82
CA ARG A 30 -17.06 69.62 30.39
C ARG A 30 -18.24 69.65 31.39
N ARG A 31 -18.05 70.13 32.64
CA ARG A 31 -18.23 71.54 33.18
C ARG A 31 -19.67 71.89 33.65
N PRO A 32 -19.94 73.02 34.37
CA PRO A 32 -19.09 73.87 35.25
C PRO A 32 -19.76 74.29 36.60
N ASN A 33 -19.03 74.93 37.53
CA ASN A 33 -19.30 76.34 37.93
C ASN A 33 -18.27 76.97 38.92
N THR A 34 -18.15 78.29 38.79
CA THR A 34 -17.29 79.29 39.48
C THR A 34 -17.86 79.72 40.86
N PRO A 35 -17.17 80.53 41.73
CA PRO A 35 -16.12 81.50 41.39
C PRO A 35 -14.91 81.71 42.35
N SER A 36 -13.92 82.40 41.78
CA SER A 36 -12.98 83.37 42.40
C SER A 36 -12.46 83.14 43.83
N ASN A 37 -11.16 82.85 43.93
CA ASN A 37 -10.35 83.40 45.02
C ASN A 37 -8.98 83.84 44.48
N VAL A 38 -8.82 85.16 44.26
CA VAL A 38 -7.71 85.77 43.50
C VAL A 38 -6.34 85.52 44.16
N PHE A 39 -6.32 85.23 45.46
CA PHE A 39 -5.13 84.80 46.21
C PHE A 39 -4.53 83.46 45.76
N ALA A 40 -5.27 82.61 45.05
CA ALA A 40 -4.73 81.36 44.50
C ALA A 40 -3.66 81.63 43.42
N SER A 41 -3.81 82.70 42.63
CA SER A 41 -2.86 83.05 41.55
C SER A 41 -1.52 83.56 42.09
N LEU A 42 -1.48 84.07 43.33
CA LEU A 42 -0.26 84.48 44.02
C LEU A 42 0.45 83.30 44.71
N LYS A 43 -0.28 82.25 45.11
CA LYS A 43 0.35 80.97 45.51
C LYS A 43 0.99 80.23 44.32
N ALA A 44 0.54 80.49 43.09
CA ALA A 44 1.18 79.98 41.87
C ALA A 44 2.48 80.72 41.48
N THR A 45 2.81 81.84 42.15
CA THR A 45 4.01 82.67 41.85
C THR A 45 5.00 82.78 43.01
N GLN A 46 4.72 82.18 44.18
CA GLN A 46 5.78 81.94 45.16
C GLN A 46 6.62 80.73 44.73
N ILE A 47 7.86 81.03 44.36
CA ILE A 47 8.94 80.11 44.02
C ILE A 47 9.23 79.22 45.23
N LEU A 48 8.44 78.15 45.39
CA LEU A 48 8.87 76.98 46.15
C LEU A 48 9.88 76.25 45.29
N THR A 49 11.09 76.10 45.83
CA THR A 49 12.15 75.26 45.31
C THR A 49 11.70 73.81 45.28
N LEU A 50 10.96 73.44 44.24
CA LEU A 50 10.69 72.05 43.90
C LEU A 50 12.03 71.39 43.60
N LYS A 51 12.60 70.73 44.62
CA LYS A 51 13.63 69.72 44.42
C LYS A 51 13.16 68.82 43.26
N PRO A 52 14.02 68.44 42.31
CA PRO A 52 13.64 67.51 41.26
C PRO A 52 13.29 66.16 41.90
N VAL A 53 12.02 65.96 42.22
CA VAL A 53 11.49 64.69 42.72
C VAL A 53 11.22 63.81 41.51
N LEU A 54 12.05 62.78 41.34
CA LEU A 54 11.80 61.73 40.37
C LEU A 54 10.39 61.15 40.57
N PRO A 55 9.58 60.99 39.51
CA PRO A 55 8.31 60.27 39.56
C PRO A 55 8.45 58.92 40.28
N ALA A 56 7.45 58.56 41.08
CA ALA A 56 7.49 57.33 41.88
C ALA A 56 7.69 56.07 41.03
N GLU A 57 7.14 56.03 39.81
CA GLU A 57 7.37 54.96 38.83
C GLU A 57 8.84 54.87 38.41
N LEU A 58 9.49 56.01 38.11
CA LEU A 58 10.91 56.02 37.79
C LEU A 58 11.77 55.60 39.00
N ILE A 59 11.42 56.02 40.21
CA ILE A 59 12.08 55.53 41.43
C ILE A 59 11.90 54.01 41.57
N ALA A 60 10.69 53.47 41.35
CA ALA A 60 10.43 52.04 41.42
C ALA A 60 11.29 51.25 40.39
N THR A 61 11.34 51.69 39.14
CA THR A 61 12.20 51.07 38.11
C THR A 61 13.70 51.18 38.44
N ILE A 62 14.16 52.28 39.04
CA ILE A 62 15.55 52.40 39.51
C ILE A 62 15.85 51.39 40.63
N LEU A 63 14.92 51.19 41.57
CA LEU A 63 15.06 50.21 42.65
C LEU A 63 15.16 48.78 42.09
N ASP A 64 14.48 48.43 41.00
CA ASP A 64 14.51 47.09 40.41
C ASP A 64 15.93 46.67 39.91
N TYR A 65 16.77 47.64 39.54
CA TYR A 65 18.16 47.43 39.10
C TYR A 65 19.21 47.47 40.23
N LEU A 66 18.82 47.79 41.47
CA LEU A 66 19.76 47.83 42.59
C LEU A 66 20.09 46.42 43.12
N PRO A 67 21.33 46.17 43.59
CA PRO A 67 21.64 44.96 44.34
C PRO A 67 20.85 44.91 45.66
N VAL A 68 20.70 43.71 46.20
CA VAL A 68 19.91 43.44 47.42
C VAL A 68 20.45 44.20 48.64
N SER A 69 21.78 44.39 48.73
CA SER A 69 22.43 45.23 49.76
C SER A 69 21.91 46.67 49.73
N ASP A 70 21.79 47.23 48.53
CA ASP A 70 21.50 48.65 48.33
C ASP A 70 20.00 48.90 48.41
N LEU A 71 19.18 47.93 48.00
CA LEU A 71 17.74 47.89 48.28
C LEU A 71 17.46 47.99 49.79
N ILE A 72 18.05 47.11 50.60
CA ILE A 72 17.86 47.12 52.06
C ILE A 72 18.43 48.40 52.69
N THR A 73 19.49 48.98 52.12
CA THR A 73 20.02 50.28 52.54
C THR A 73 19.07 51.43 52.20
N CYS A 74 18.49 51.45 50.99
CA CYS A 74 17.49 52.44 50.56
C CYS A 74 16.22 52.40 51.44
N ALA A 75 15.80 51.20 51.86
CA ALA A 75 14.66 51.03 52.78
C ALA A 75 14.87 51.72 54.14
N ARG A 76 16.11 51.96 54.57
CA ARG A 76 16.45 52.66 55.82
C ARG A 76 16.42 54.20 55.70
N VAL A 77 16.33 54.76 54.49
CA VAL A 77 16.45 56.21 54.24
C VAL A 77 15.14 56.97 54.52
N SER A 78 13.97 56.37 54.24
CA SER A 78 12.66 57.02 54.43
C SER A 78 11.53 56.00 54.42
N ARG A 79 10.45 56.24 55.18
CA ARG A 79 9.27 55.35 55.23
C ARG A 79 8.66 55.08 53.84
N ARG A 80 8.58 56.09 52.96
CA ARG A 80 8.08 55.88 51.59
C ARG A 80 8.99 55.00 50.73
N LEU A 81 10.32 55.13 50.90
CA LEU A 81 11.27 54.23 50.24
C LEU A 81 11.20 52.82 50.86
N GLN A 82 10.96 52.71 52.17
CA GLN A 82 10.74 51.43 52.84
C GLN A 82 9.51 50.70 52.27
N GLU A 83 8.37 51.39 52.15
CA GLU A 83 7.15 50.87 51.51
C GLU A 83 7.42 50.42 50.07
N MET A 84 8.09 51.26 49.27
CA MET A 84 8.46 50.93 47.89
C MET A 84 9.48 49.79 47.77
N VAL A 85 10.37 49.56 48.76
CA VAL A 85 11.34 48.45 48.76
C VAL A 85 10.71 47.15 49.28
N TYR A 86 9.78 47.23 50.22
CA TYR A 86 9.13 46.06 50.83
C TYR A 86 7.91 45.57 50.04
N GLU A 87 7.58 46.22 48.92
CA GLU A 87 6.51 45.80 48.02
C GLU A 87 6.72 44.34 47.55
N ASP A 88 5.75 43.47 47.87
CA ASP A 88 5.83 42.02 47.67
C ASP A 88 6.04 41.68 46.17
N SER A 89 5.51 42.50 45.27
CA SER A 89 5.62 42.38 43.80
C SER A 89 7.06 42.24 43.31
N ARG A 90 8.01 43.04 43.83
CA ARG A 90 9.43 43.00 43.44
C ARG A 90 10.10 41.69 43.87
N TRP A 91 9.81 41.21 45.08
CA TRP A 91 10.38 39.97 45.59
C TRP A 91 9.75 38.75 44.92
N VAL A 92 8.45 38.81 44.59
CA VAL A 92 7.76 37.83 43.73
C VAL A 92 8.34 37.83 42.31
N ALA A 93 8.73 38.98 41.74
CA ALA A 93 9.43 39.01 40.45
C ALA A 93 10.76 38.23 40.53
N LYS A 94 11.63 38.56 41.50
CA LYS A 94 12.91 37.84 41.70
C LYS A 94 12.75 36.34 41.97
N LEU A 95 11.70 35.91 42.68
CA LEU A 95 11.39 34.49 42.87
C LEU A 95 10.84 33.81 41.59
N ARG A 96 10.13 34.57 40.73
CA ARG A 96 9.70 34.11 39.40
C ARG A 96 10.88 33.98 38.43
N ASP A 97 11.85 34.90 38.46
CA ASP A 97 13.06 34.83 37.63
C ASP A 97 13.90 33.56 37.92
N MET A 98 13.89 33.11 39.18
CA MET A 98 14.49 31.82 39.59
C MET A 98 13.60 30.60 39.29
N GLY A 99 12.34 30.78 38.87
CA GLY A 99 11.40 29.69 38.61
C GLY A 99 10.84 28.99 39.85
N VAL A 100 11.00 29.56 41.05
CA VAL A 100 10.62 28.92 42.34
C VAL A 100 9.29 29.45 42.91
N TRP A 101 8.55 30.26 42.13
CA TRP A 101 7.28 30.84 42.55
C TRP A 101 6.09 30.29 41.76
N ASN A 102 5.16 29.63 42.45
CA ASN A 102 3.92 29.12 41.87
C ASN A 102 2.73 30.03 42.25
N GLU A 103 2.11 30.67 41.26
CA GLU A 103 0.96 31.57 41.50
C GLU A 103 -0.28 30.87 42.04
N ILE A 104 -0.54 29.62 41.67
CA ILE A 104 -1.72 28.85 42.10
C ILE A 104 -1.57 28.48 43.58
N GLU A 105 -0.40 27.95 43.94
CA GLU A 105 -0.03 27.63 45.32
C GLU A 105 -0.10 28.89 46.22
N ALA A 106 0.42 30.02 45.72
CA ALA A 106 0.38 31.30 46.43
C ALA A 106 -1.04 31.86 46.61
N ARG A 107 -1.94 31.65 45.64
CA ARG A 107 -3.37 32.02 45.75
C ARG A 107 -4.09 31.14 46.77
N GLN A 108 -3.93 29.81 46.67
CA GLN A 108 -4.55 28.86 47.60
C GLN A 108 -4.13 29.14 49.06
N ARG A 109 -2.84 29.30 49.35
CA ARG A 109 -2.37 29.63 50.71
C ARG A 109 -2.80 31.02 51.20
N TYR A 110 -2.93 31.98 50.29
CA TYR A 110 -3.49 33.29 50.62
C TYR A 110 -4.98 33.19 50.98
N GLU A 111 -5.75 32.38 50.25
CA GLU A 111 -7.15 32.12 50.55
C GLU A 111 -7.33 31.32 51.85
N GLU A 112 -6.51 30.30 52.12
CA GLU A 112 -6.51 29.58 53.39
C GLU A 112 -6.17 30.47 54.59
N SER A 113 -5.15 31.33 54.48
CA SER A 113 -4.76 32.26 55.55
C SER A 113 -5.79 33.37 55.76
N LYS A 114 -6.42 33.86 54.67
CA LYS A 114 -7.58 34.76 54.73
C LYS A 114 -8.79 34.07 55.37
N LYS A 115 -9.07 32.80 55.03
CA LYS A 115 -10.14 31.98 55.61
C LYS A 115 -9.92 31.74 57.10
N LYS A 116 -8.69 31.42 57.53
CA LYS A 116 -8.32 31.32 58.96
C LYS A 116 -8.45 32.64 59.73
N ARG A 117 -8.19 33.78 59.09
CA ARG A 117 -8.39 35.11 59.68
C ARG A 117 -9.86 35.54 59.75
N LEU A 118 -10.68 35.12 58.78
CA LEU A 118 -12.13 35.37 58.76
C LEU A 118 -12.90 34.41 59.69
N SER A 119 -12.42 33.18 59.89
CA SER A 119 -13.00 32.20 60.80
C SER A 119 -12.62 32.46 62.27
N GLY A 120 -12.71 33.72 62.71
CA GLY A 120 -12.40 34.16 64.06
C GLY A 120 -13.34 33.61 65.13
N ARG A 121 -13.25 32.31 65.43
CA ARG A 121 -13.67 31.73 66.71
C ARG A 121 -12.45 31.72 67.64
N PRO A 122 -12.59 32.12 68.92
CA PRO A 122 -11.55 31.83 69.90
C PRO A 122 -11.40 30.30 69.98
N GLN A 123 -10.16 29.84 70.05
CA GLN A 123 -9.85 28.44 70.32
C GLN A 123 -10.38 28.12 71.73
N PRO A 124 -11.11 27.02 71.94
CA PRO A 124 -11.62 26.70 73.26
C PRO A 124 -10.45 26.40 74.20
N ASP A 125 -10.56 26.87 75.44
CA ASP A 125 -9.69 26.43 76.52
C ASP A 125 -9.68 24.90 76.56
N ARG A 126 -8.47 24.35 76.61
CA ARG A 126 -8.28 22.91 76.81
C ARG A 126 -8.76 22.63 78.24
N ALA A 127 -9.84 21.87 78.38
CA ALA A 127 -10.47 21.65 79.67
C ALA A 127 -9.45 21.14 80.70
N LEU A 128 -9.24 21.90 81.77
CA LEU A 128 -8.44 21.45 82.91
C LEU A 128 -9.17 20.30 83.61
N THR A 129 -8.65 19.09 83.47
CA THR A 129 -8.98 17.98 84.37
C THR A 129 -8.06 17.99 85.57
N LEU A 130 -8.63 17.81 86.76
CA LEU A 130 -8.09 18.06 88.11
C LEU A 130 -6.80 17.30 88.50
N PHE A 131 -6.16 16.56 87.59
CA PHE A 131 -5.02 15.66 87.86
C PHE A 131 -3.65 16.17 87.37
N ASP A 132 -3.58 17.17 86.48
CA ASP A 132 -2.30 17.69 85.94
C ASP A 132 -1.66 18.82 86.78
N ALA A 133 -2.29 19.23 87.88
CA ALA A 133 -1.89 20.41 88.66
C ALA A 133 -0.47 20.34 89.26
N HIS A 134 0.11 19.15 89.44
CA HIS A 134 1.43 18.97 90.03
C HIS A 134 2.57 19.20 89.01
N ASP A 135 2.38 18.77 87.77
CA ASP A 135 3.38 18.89 86.69
C ASP A 135 3.52 20.34 86.18
N GLU A 136 2.47 21.16 86.31
CA GLU A 136 2.57 22.61 86.07
C GLU A 136 3.30 23.35 87.20
N GLU A 137 3.15 22.94 88.46
CA GLU A 137 3.83 23.57 89.60
C GLU A 137 5.36 23.32 89.56
N GLU A 138 5.79 22.09 89.21
CA GLU A 138 7.20 21.75 88.96
C GLU A 138 7.80 22.57 87.79
N LYS A 139 7.05 22.77 86.70
CA LYS A 139 7.48 23.60 85.55
C LYS A 139 7.52 25.09 85.90
N ALA A 140 6.58 25.58 86.69
CA ALA A 140 6.59 26.95 87.19
C ALA A 140 7.81 27.21 88.07
N ARG A 141 8.15 26.28 88.98
CA ARG A 141 9.32 26.40 89.86
C ARG A 141 10.65 26.40 89.08
N LYS A 142 10.81 25.49 88.11
CA LYS A 142 11.98 25.46 87.20
C LYS A 142 12.08 26.72 86.31
N SER A 143 10.95 27.34 85.98
CA SER A 143 10.91 28.60 85.22
C SER A 143 11.30 29.83 86.05
N LEU A 144 11.00 29.83 87.36
CA LEU A 144 11.40 30.90 88.28
C LEU A 144 12.92 30.93 88.50
N GLU A 145 13.56 29.77 88.59
CA GLU A 145 15.01 29.66 88.84
C GLU A 145 15.85 30.21 87.68
N GLN A 146 15.36 30.14 86.44
CA GLN A 146 16.03 30.74 85.27
C GLN A 146 15.85 32.26 85.14
N ALA A 147 14.98 32.88 85.95
CA ALA A 147 14.75 34.34 85.93
C ALA A 147 15.85 35.15 86.64
N ALA A 148 16.76 34.50 87.37
CA ALA A 148 17.79 35.15 88.20
C ALA A 148 19.08 35.57 87.48
N THR A 149 19.12 35.58 86.13
CA THR A 149 20.29 36.05 85.36
C THR A 149 19.96 37.26 84.48
N PRO A 150 20.76 38.34 84.50
CA PRO A 150 20.36 39.62 83.93
C PRO A 150 20.44 39.62 82.38
N ARG A 151 19.28 39.68 81.73
CA ARG A 151 19.17 39.89 80.27
C ARG A 151 18.62 41.27 79.94
N ARG A 152 19.32 41.96 79.02
CA ARG A 152 19.01 43.30 78.48
C ARG A 152 17.62 43.36 77.81
N PRO A 153 16.99 44.54 77.72
CA PRO A 153 15.58 44.67 77.36
C PRO A 153 15.29 44.24 75.93
N ARG A 154 14.21 43.47 75.77
CA ARG A 154 13.69 43.04 74.46
C ARG A 154 12.70 44.07 73.91
N HIS A 155 12.96 44.58 72.71
CA HIS A 155 11.92 45.11 71.85
C HIS A 155 11.36 43.96 71.00
N SER A 156 10.06 43.90 70.82
CA SER A 156 9.41 42.83 70.05
C SER A 156 9.38 43.14 68.55
N SER A 157 10.15 42.40 67.76
CA SER A 157 9.90 42.21 66.33
C SER A 157 9.99 40.73 65.99
N VAL A 158 9.13 40.28 65.07
CA VAL A 158 9.29 38.98 64.41
C VAL A 158 10.57 39.08 63.58
N THR A 159 11.53 38.19 63.83
CA THR A 159 12.87 38.21 63.22
C THR A 159 12.76 38.20 61.70
N ASP A 160 13.13 39.31 61.07
CA ASP A 160 13.13 39.44 59.62
C ASP A 160 14.30 38.64 59.04
N GLY A 161 14.13 38.03 57.86
CA GLY A 161 15.19 37.22 57.21
C GLY A 161 16.41 38.02 56.76
N PHE A 162 16.44 39.32 57.08
CA PHE A 162 17.52 40.28 56.83
C PHE A 162 18.08 40.91 58.12
N ASP A 163 17.50 40.65 59.31
CA ASP A 163 17.97 41.24 60.57
C ASP A 163 19.34 40.70 61.00
N ASP A 164 19.68 39.46 60.59
CA ASP A 164 21.00 38.85 60.85
C ASP A 164 22.09 39.34 59.87
N MET A 165 21.75 40.28 58.98
CA MET A 165 22.72 41.05 58.18
C MET A 165 23.43 42.10 59.04
N THR A 166 24.00 41.65 60.16
CA THR A 166 25.08 42.35 60.84
C THR A 166 26.27 42.43 59.87
N LEU A 167 26.99 43.55 59.89
CA LEU A 167 28.19 43.76 59.08
C LEU A 167 29.38 42.99 59.68
N SER A 168 29.24 41.68 59.86
CA SER A 168 30.35 40.81 60.26
C SER A 168 31.32 40.69 59.08
N GLN A 169 32.61 40.85 59.36
CA GLN A 169 33.65 40.84 58.32
C GLN A 169 33.94 39.42 57.79
N ASN A 170 33.38 38.39 58.42
CA ASN A 170 33.50 36.99 58.03
C ASN A 170 32.12 36.43 57.61
N PRO A 171 31.89 36.12 56.32
CA PRO A 171 30.65 35.46 55.91
C PRO A 171 30.55 34.06 56.53
N ILE A 172 29.40 33.76 57.14
CA ILE A 172 29.09 32.43 57.68
C ILE A 172 28.65 31.55 56.49
N PHE A 173 29.44 30.53 56.19
CA PHE A 173 29.14 29.57 55.13
C PHE A 173 28.49 28.30 55.73
N ASP A 174 27.19 28.11 55.51
CA ASP A 174 26.49 26.86 55.85
C ASP A 174 26.08 26.11 54.57
N ALA A 175 26.84 25.03 54.28
CA ALA A 175 26.59 24.17 53.13
C ALA A 175 25.24 23.41 53.21
N LYS A 176 24.75 23.10 54.42
CA LYS A 176 23.45 22.44 54.61
C LYS A 176 22.29 23.42 54.39
N ALA A 177 22.45 24.67 54.81
CA ALA A 177 21.49 25.73 54.48
C ALA A 177 21.42 25.94 52.97
N ALA A 178 22.56 26.09 52.28
CA ALA A 178 22.62 26.27 50.82
C ALA A 178 21.87 25.16 50.05
N THR A 179 22.26 23.90 50.24
CA THR A 179 21.72 22.70 49.56
C THR A 179 20.21 22.44 49.81
N THR A 180 19.62 23.13 50.79
CA THR A 180 18.19 23.00 51.14
C THR A 180 17.41 24.30 50.95
N ALA A 181 18.05 25.41 50.57
CA ALA A 181 17.44 26.73 50.54
C ALA A 181 16.28 26.79 49.53
N LEU A 182 16.54 26.46 48.26
CA LEU A 182 15.54 26.52 47.20
C LEU A 182 14.38 25.53 47.40
N ARG A 183 14.66 24.34 47.96
CA ARG A 183 13.62 23.33 48.25
C ARG A 183 12.71 23.69 49.43
N ARG A 184 13.09 24.65 50.26
CA ARG A 184 12.29 25.11 51.42
C ARG A 184 11.47 26.36 51.14
N VAL A 185 11.66 27.00 49.98
CA VAL A 185 10.88 28.18 49.53
C VAL A 185 9.41 27.81 49.45
N ARG A 186 8.54 28.69 49.98
CA ARG A 186 7.09 28.55 49.87
C ARG A 186 6.49 29.76 49.16
N SER A 187 5.69 29.51 48.13
CA SER A 187 4.92 30.57 47.47
C SER A 187 3.83 31.08 48.43
N ILE A 188 4.05 32.25 49.06
CA ILE A 188 3.13 32.88 50.04
C ILE A 188 3.06 34.38 49.76
N ARG A 189 1.88 34.85 49.32
CA ARG A 189 1.63 36.29 49.08
C ARG A 189 1.77 37.10 50.38
N GLY A 190 2.56 38.18 50.33
CA GLY A 190 2.88 39.04 51.48
C GLY A 190 4.06 38.57 52.33
N GLN A 191 4.72 37.47 51.97
CA GLN A 191 5.95 36.97 52.61
C GLN A 191 7.08 36.71 51.61
N ALA A 192 6.94 37.10 50.33
CA ALA A 192 7.93 36.81 49.30
C ALA A 192 9.31 37.40 49.62
N ARG A 193 9.35 38.57 50.26
CA ARG A 193 10.59 39.17 50.78
C ARG A 193 11.30 38.27 51.80
N GLN A 194 10.58 37.67 52.74
CA GLN A 194 11.16 36.81 53.79
C GLN A 194 11.68 35.50 53.21
N GLU A 195 10.95 34.92 52.26
CA GLU A 195 11.37 33.70 51.55
C GLU A 195 12.60 33.95 50.66
N TYR A 196 12.62 35.05 49.91
CA TYR A 196 13.81 35.45 49.15
C TYR A 196 15.01 35.77 50.07
N GLY A 197 14.78 36.39 51.23
CA GLY A 197 15.82 36.66 52.22
C GLY A 197 16.52 35.39 52.72
N LYS A 198 15.76 34.32 52.98
CA LYS A 198 16.32 33.00 53.34
C LYS A 198 17.20 32.40 52.24
N VAL A 199 16.74 32.47 50.99
CA VAL A 199 17.51 32.00 49.81
C VAL A 199 18.79 32.82 49.62
N HIS A 200 18.66 34.14 49.66
CA HIS A 200 19.77 35.07 49.50
C HIS A 200 20.82 34.91 50.63
N GLY A 201 20.39 34.78 51.88
CA GLY A 201 21.29 34.53 53.02
C GLY A 201 22.11 33.24 52.88
N ALA A 202 21.51 32.18 52.33
CA ALA A 202 22.17 30.90 52.16
C ALA A 202 23.09 30.82 50.91
N LEU A 203 22.68 31.39 49.77
CA LEU A 203 23.39 31.23 48.49
C LEU A 203 24.29 32.42 48.11
N SER A 204 23.96 33.65 48.52
CA SER A 204 24.76 34.82 48.14
C SER A 204 26.23 34.82 48.65
N PRO A 205 26.58 34.25 49.82
CA PRO A 205 27.98 34.19 50.26
C PRO A 205 28.85 33.37 49.29
N PHE A 206 28.33 32.25 48.80
CA PHE A 206 29.01 31.41 47.81
C PHE A 206 29.06 32.09 46.43
N TYR A 207 27.95 32.70 46.01
CA TYR A 207 27.87 33.42 44.73
C TYR A 207 28.88 34.58 44.63
N TYR A 208 28.98 35.42 45.66
CA TYR A 208 29.94 36.54 45.65
C TYR A 208 31.39 36.09 45.91
N ASN A 209 31.61 34.95 46.56
CA ASN A 209 32.95 34.40 46.76
C ASN A 209 33.60 33.93 45.44
N LEU A 210 32.83 33.28 44.55
CA LEU A 210 33.27 32.86 43.20
C LEU A 210 33.83 34.03 42.36
N VAL A 211 33.34 35.25 42.60
CA VAL A 211 33.82 36.44 41.90
C VAL A 211 35.19 36.87 42.42
N ARG A 212 35.40 36.78 43.73
CA ARG A 212 36.61 37.21 44.46
C ARG A 212 37.79 36.24 44.33
N SER A 213 37.53 34.96 44.11
CA SER A 213 38.59 33.95 43.95
C SER A 213 39.35 34.13 42.64
N GLU A 214 40.67 34.32 42.68
CA GLU A 214 41.48 34.53 41.48
C GLU A 214 41.89 33.22 40.78
N ASN A 215 42.03 32.13 41.55
CA ASN A 215 42.45 30.81 41.06
C ASN A 215 41.31 29.78 41.05
N SER A 216 41.37 28.79 40.16
CA SER A 216 40.35 27.74 40.04
C SER A 216 40.15 26.89 41.31
N SER A 217 41.16 26.78 42.17
CA SER A 217 41.12 25.97 43.41
C SER A 217 40.84 26.80 44.68
N ASP A 218 40.65 28.12 44.53
CA ASP A 218 40.45 29.07 45.63
C ASP A 218 38.99 29.26 46.12
N PRO A 219 37.91 28.99 45.34
CA PRO A 219 36.53 29.16 45.81
C PRO A 219 36.22 28.40 47.09
N ALA A 220 35.44 29.04 47.97
CA ALA A 220 34.98 28.48 49.24
C ALA A 220 34.20 27.17 49.08
N ILE A 221 33.56 26.95 47.92
CA ILE A 221 32.85 25.69 47.60
C ILE A 221 33.81 24.50 47.65
N PHE A 222 34.98 24.58 47.00
CA PHE A 222 35.96 23.50 46.96
C PHE A 222 36.74 23.32 48.28
N ARG A 223 36.80 24.35 49.13
CA ARG A 223 37.46 24.28 50.44
C ARG A 223 36.55 23.74 51.55
N LEU A 224 35.29 24.16 51.57
CA LEU A 224 34.35 23.88 52.67
C LEU A 224 33.52 22.63 52.46
N VAL A 225 33.33 22.21 51.20
CA VAL A 225 32.55 21.02 50.84
C VAL A 225 33.48 20.07 50.11
N HIS A 226 33.82 18.95 50.72
CA HIS A 226 34.70 17.92 50.11
C HIS A 226 33.93 16.89 49.27
N ASP A 227 32.60 16.85 49.38
CA ASP A 227 31.75 15.87 48.71
C ASP A 227 31.24 16.42 47.36
N PRO A 228 31.55 15.78 46.22
CA PRO A 228 31.15 16.26 44.90
C PRO A 228 29.63 16.32 44.69
N GLU A 229 28.83 15.49 45.38
CA GLU A 229 27.35 15.55 45.27
C GLU A 229 26.81 16.86 45.86
N HIS A 230 27.37 17.27 47.01
CA HIS A 230 27.02 18.54 47.65
C HIS A 230 27.58 19.74 46.86
N GLN A 231 28.78 19.64 46.28
CA GLN A 231 29.32 20.68 45.40
C GLN A 231 28.44 20.89 44.16
N ALA A 232 28.10 19.80 43.44
CA ALA A 232 27.24 19.83 42.25
C ALA A 232 25.90 20.51 42.53
N ARG A 233 25.29 20.17 43.67
CA ARG A 233 23.99 20.73 44.03
C ARG A 233 24.05 22.19 44.43
N ILE A 234 25.11 22.62 45.11
CA ILE A 234 25.35 24.05 45.37
C ILE A 234 25.59 24.79 44.05
N PHE A 235 26.31 24.22 43.07
CA PHE A 235 26.45 24.83 41.74
C PHE A 235 25.12 24.93 40.98
N ALA A 236 24.27 23.89 41.03
CA ALA A 236 22.93 23.92 40.43
C ALA A 236 22.03 24.98 41.11
N ASP A 237 22.01 25.02 42.44
CA ASP A 237 21.24 26.00 43.22
C ASP A 237 21.76 27.44 42.95
N LEU A 238 23.07 27.63 42.77
CA LEU A 238 23.69 28.91 42.38
C LEU A 238 23.35 29.32 40.94
N ARG A 239 23.23 28.37 40.00
CA ARG A 239 22.81 28.63 38.61
C ARG A 239 21.32 29.00 38.51
N VAL A 240 20.51 28.52 39.46
CA VAL A 240 19.13 29.00 39.65
C VAL A 240 19.13 30.40 40.27
N PHE A 241 19.92 30.64 41.32
CA PHE A 241 20.01 31.92 42.01
C PHE A 241 20.51 33.09 41.13
N SER A 242 21.47 32.83 40.24
CA SER A 242 22.05 33.84 39.33
C SER A 242 21.02 34.51 38.43
N ARG A 243 19.90 33.83 38.13
CA ARG A 243 18.77 34.38 37.36
C ARG A 243 18.07 35.56 38.05
N SER A 244 18.20 35.71 39.38
CA SER A 244 17.66 36.85 40.14
C SER A 244 18.59 38.07 40.23
N ASP A 245 19.83 37.94 39.73
CA ASP A 245 20.85 38.98 39.82
C ASP A 245 20.73 40.01 38.68
N GLY A 246 20.04 41.11 38.97
CA GLY A 246 19.97 42.29 38.09
C GLY A 246 21.07 43.32 38.33
N ALA A 247 22.02 43.08 39.24
CA ALA A 247 22.93 44.13 39.71
C ALA A 247 24.14 44.32 38.79
N GLN A 248 24.80 45.48 38.93
CA GLN A 248 25.97 45.84 38.13
C GLN A 248 27.04 44.72 38.11
N LYS A 249 27.56 44.41 36.92
CA LYS A 249 28.48 43.27 36.63
C LYS A 249 27.89 41.85 36.74
N TRP A 250 26.57 41.64 36.77
CA TRP A 250 25.96 40.29 36.80
C TRP A 250 26.52 39.35 35.72
N ARG A 251 26.70 39.83 34.48
CA ARG A 251 27.32 39.05 33.39
C ARG A 251 28.67 38.48 33.78
N GLN A 252 29.60 39.31 34.26
CA GLN A 252 30.93 38.86 34.70
C GLN A 252 30.87 37.81 35.82
N ARG A 253 29.85 37.85 36.68
CA ARG A 253 29.63 36.84 37.72
C ARG A 253 29.06 35.54 37.14
N GLN A 254 28.14 35.63 36.19
CA GLN A 254 27.56 34.50 35.50
C GLN A 254 28.57 33.80 34.58
N ASP A 255 29.32 34.56 33.76
CA ASP A 255 30.37 34.04 32.88
C ASP A 255 31.43 33.28 33.70
N LYS A 256 31.80 33.81 34.87
CA LYS A 256 32.72 33.14 35.80
C LYS A 256 32.09 31.93 36.49
N LEU A 257 30.80 31.96 36.85
CA LEU A 257 30.07 30.79 37.38
C LEU A 257 30.00 29.67 36.33
N GLU A 258 29.63 29.96 35.09
CA GLU A 258 29.54 28.98 34.00
C GLU A 258 30.94 28.45 33.62
N SER A 259 31.98 29.29 33.63
CA SER A 259 33.37 28.84 33.43
C SER A 259 33.84 27.88 34.55
N MET A 260 33.55 28.20 35.82
CA MET A 260 33.88 27.32 36.94
C MET A 260 33.06 26.02 36.94
N LEU A 261 31.79 26.09 36.50
CA LEU A 261 30.91 24.93 36.33
C LEU A 261 31.43 24.01 35.24
N GLY A 262 31.88 24.54 34.09
CA GLY A 262 32.51 23.76 33.02
C GLY A 262 33.84 23.11 33.42
N ILE A 263 34.66 23.78 34.23
CA ILE A 263 35.88 23.16 34.80
C ILE A 263 35.52 21.99 35.73
N PHE A 264 34.51 22.16 36.58
CA PHE A 264 34.03 21.12 37.48
C PHE A 264 33.40 19.94 36.72
N GLU A 265 32.57 20.22 35.71
CA GLU A 265 31.96 19.21 34.84
C GLU A 265 33.02 18.38 34.11
N ASN A 266 34.03 19.01 33.51
CA ASN A 266 35.14 18.31 32.86
C ASN A 266 35.95 17.44 33.84
N ALA A 267 36.15 17.90 35.09
CA ALA A 267 36.80 17.09 36.13
C ALA A 267 35.96 15.86 36.52
N MET A 268 34.65 16.03 36.72
CA MET A 268 33.74 14.92 37.04
C MET A 268 33.57 13.95 35.87
N ILE A 269 33.62 14.44 34.63
CA ILE A 269 33.69 13.63 33.41
C ILE A 269 34.97 12.77 33.38
N SER A 270 36.14 13.35 33.66
CA SER A 270 37.41 12.62 33.67
C SER A 270 37.44 11.54 34.77
N GLU A 271 36.91 11.85 35.96
CA GLU A 271 36.76 10.88 37.05
C GLU A 271 35.76 9.76 36.70
N PHE A 272 34.66 10.08 36.02
CA PHE A 272 33.71 9.08 35.51
C PHE A 272 34.35 8.19 34.43
N GLU A 273 35.13 8.75 33.51
CA GLU A 273 35.86 7.97 32.50
C GLU A 273 36.92 7.06 33.15
N GLN A 274 37.66 7.52 34.15
CA GLN A 274 38.60 6.68 34.91
C GLN A 274 37.88 5.56 35.66
N ALA A 275 36.74 5.85 36.29
CA ALA A 275 35.89 4.84 36.92
C ALA A 275 35.36 3.81 35.91
N TYR A 276 35.01 4.25 34.70
CA TYR A 276 34.58 3.38 33.61
C TYR A 276 35.72 2.47 33.11
N GLN A 277 36.91 3.01 32.91
CA GLN A 277 38.10 2.22 32.54
C GLN A 277 38.48 1.21 33.64
N ALA A 278 38.27 1.55 34.92
CA ALA A 278 38.47 0.67 36.06
C ALA A 278 37.30 -0.31 36.34
N GLN A 279 36.17 -0.18 35.63
CA GLN A 279 34.92 -0.93 35.85
C GLN A 279 34.35 -0.82 37.29
N ASP A 280 34.58 0.31 37.97
CA ASP A 280 34.07 0.57 39.33
C ASP A 280 32.64 1.15 39.28
N VAL A 281 31.64 0.27 39.36
CA VAL A 281 30.20 0.61 39.28
C VAL A 281 29.76 1.59 40.37
N ASP A 282 30.33 1.53 41.58
CA ASP A 282 29.91 2.40 42.68
C ASP A 282 30.48 3.83 42.54
N ARG A 283 31.71 3.98 42.03
CA ARG A 283 32.24 5.30 41.65
C ARG A 283 31.50 5.88 40.45
N MET A 284 31.24 5.06 39.43
CA MET A 284 30.44 5.46 38.28
C MET A 284 29.06 5.97 38.70
N ARG A 285 28.35 5.26 39.60
CA ARG A 285 27.05 5.71 40.13
C ARG A 285 27.15 7.09 40.77
N ARG A 286 28.12 7.31 41.66
CA ARG A 286 28.30 8.61 42.34
C ARG A 286 28.54 9.73 41.33
N TYR A 287 29.50 9.58 40.43
CA TYR A 287 29.81 10.61 39.45
C TYR A 287 28.69 10.82 38.41
N ALA A 288 27.94 9.77 38.02
CA ALA A 288 26.73 9.91 37.22
C ALA A 288 25.65 10.73 37.94
N HIS A 289 25.39 10.46 39.22
CA HIS A 289 24.45 11.26 40.04
C HIS A 289 24.89 12.73 40.20
N VAL A 290 26.20 12.99 40.31
CA VAL A 290 26.79 14.34 40.32
C VAL A 290 26.52 15.05 38.98
N LEU A 291 26.82 14.42 37.84
CA LEU A 291 26.62 14.98 36.50
C LEU A 291 25.13 15.22 36.15
N VAL A 292 24.25 14.30 36.55
CA VAL A 292 22.79 14.48 36.41
C VAL A 292 22.30 15.66 37.25
N SER A 293 22.83 15.83 38.47
CA SER A 293 22.47 16.94 39.36
C SER A 293 22.97 18.31 38.88
N LEU A 294 24.04 18.36 38.09
CA LEU A 294 24.60 19.58 37.49
C LEU A 294 23.80 20.05 36.27
N ASN A 295 23.79 19.22 35.21
CA ASN A 295 23.41 19.59 33.85
C ASN A 295 22.45 18.58 33.19
N GLY A 296 21.82 17.69 33.98
CA GLY A 296 20.96 16.63 33.43
C GLY A 296 21.72 15.44 32.84
N GLY A 297 23.06 15.41 32.95
CA GLY A 297 23.89 14.24 32.70
C GLY A 297 24.21 13.92 31.23
N ALA A 298 23.74 14.72 30.27
CA ALA A 298 23.90 14.45 28.83
C ALA A 298 25.37 14.17 28.42
N ALA A 299 26.33 15.02 28.83
CA ALA A 299 27.74 14.81 28.53
C ALA A 299 28.31 13.51 29.14
N GLY A 300 27.83 13.10 30.32
CA GLY A 300 28.21 11.81 30.92
C GLY A 300 27.63 10.61 30.18
N VAL A 301 26.42 10.76 29.61
CA VAL A 301 25.77 9.77 28.76
C VAL A 301 26.52 9.64 27.42
N ASP A 302 26.82 10.75 26.74
CA ASP A 302 27.54 10.74 25.47
C ASP A 302 28.92 10.08 25.61
N ILE A 303 29.63 10.33 26.72
CA ILE A 303 30.94 9.74 27.00
C ILE A 303 30.84 8.26 27.40
N PHE A 304 29.80 7.86 28.14
CA PHE A 304 29.51 6.45 28.38
C PHE A 304 29.26 5.68 27.06
N ILE A 305 28.54 6.31 26.12
CA ILE A 305 28.25 5.75 24.78
C ILE A 305 29.54 5.69 23.94
N SER A 306 30.28 6.79 23.80
CA SER A 306 31.46 6.86 22.92
C SER A 306 32.62 5.99 23.40
N ASN A 307 32.77 5.82 24.71
CA ASN A 307 33.82 4.98 25.29
C ASN A 307 33.45 3.50 25.34
N HIS A 308 32.22 3.14 24.97
CA HIS A 308 31.75 1.77 25.05
C HIS A 308 32.57 0.82 24.14
N PRO A 309 33.05 -0.35 24.65
CA PRO A 309 33.92 -1.24 23.88
C PRO A 309 33.36 -1.67 22.51
N TYR A 310 32.04 -1.86 22.38
CA TYR A 310 31.40 -2.21 21.11
C TYR A 310 31.38 -1.04 20.11
N MET A 311 31.26 0.21 20.56
CA MET A 311 31.37 1.39 19.68
C MET A 311 32.80 1.57 19.17
N ARG A 312 33.80 1.25 20.00
CA ARG A 312 35.23 1.29 19.64
C ARG A 312 35.70 0.08 18.82
N ARG A 313 34.93 -1.01 18.74
CA ARG A 313 35.29 -2.27 18.05
C ARG A 313 34.16 -2.76 17.14
N LYS A 314 33.81 -1.95 16.13
CA LYS A 314 32.80 -2.28 15.12
C LYS A 314 33.05 -3.65 14.46
N ASP A 315 34.30 -4.01 14.24
CA ASP A 315 34.72 -5.26 13.56
C ASP A 315 34.40 -6.57 14.32
N GLN A 316 33.98 -6.52 15.59
CA GLN A 316 33.79 -7.72 16.43
C GLN A 316 32.34 -8.24 16.48
N THR A 317 31.38 -7.59 15.81
CA THR A 317 29.97 -8.00 15.86
C THR A 317 29.63 -9.16 14.93
N GLY A 318 30.17 -9.20 13.72
CA GLY A 318 29.98 -10.26 12.70
C GLY A 318 30.11 -9.66 11.29
N SER A 319 30.53 -10.44 10.28
CA SER A 319 30.65 -9.89 8.92
C SER A 319 29.31 -9.97 8.18
N PRO A 320 28.87 -8.92 7.45
CA PRO A 320 27.60 -8.97 6.73
C PRO A 320 27.63 -10.00 5.58
N LEU A 321 28.81 -10.20 5.01
CA LEU A 321 29.09 -11.11 3.88
C LEU A 321 28.79 -12.58 4.18
N GLU A 322 28.78 -13.00 5.45
CA GLU A 322 28.40 -14.36 5.86
C GLU A 322 27.00 -14.76 5.38
N CYS A 323 26.07 -13.81 5.19
CA CYS A 323 24.71 -14.09 4.69
C CYS A 323 24.66 -14.49 3.19
N LEU A 324 25.77 -14.28 2.46
CA LEU A 324 25.89 -14.48 1.02
C LEU A 324 26.89 -15.59 0.65
N GLN A 325 27.68 -16.08 1.62
CA GLN A 325 28.67 -17.14 1.42
C GLN A 325 28.03 -18.53 1.37
N ASP A 326 28.51 -19.39 0.46
CA ASP A 326 28.04 -20.76 0.24
C ASP A 326 26.53 -20.90 -0.10
N VAL A 327 25.90 -19.84 -0.60
CA VAL A 327 24.48 -19.81 -0.99
C VAL A 327 24.28 -19.94 -2.50
N ALA A 328 23.22 -20.63 -2.92
CA ALA A 328 22.80 -20.71 -4.32
C ALA A 328 22.38 -19.32 -4.88
N PRO A 329 22.57 -19.04 -6.19
CA PRO A 329 22.18 -17.77 -6.78
C PRO A 329 20.69 -17.49 -6.58
N GLY A 330 20.35 -16.27 -6.15
CA GLY A 330 18.98 -15.88 -5.83
C GLY A 330 18.49 -16.31 -4.44
N HIS A 331 19.33 -16.94 -3.60
CA HIS A 331 19.04 -17.22 -2.19
C HIS A 331 19.91 -16.35 -1.26
N VAL A 332 19.52 -16.31 0.02
CA VAL A 332 20.21 -15.62 1.14
C VAL A 332 20.09 -16.53 2.36
N ASP A 333 21.17 -16.73 3.13
CA ASP A 333 21.04 -17.28 4.48
C ASP A 333 20.84 -16.14 5.49
N LEU A 334 19.72 -16.18 6.22
CA LEU A 334 19.36 -15.20 7.23
C LEU A 334 19.78 -15.61 8.65
N ASN A 335 20.41 -16.78 8.83
CA ASN A 335 20.94 -17.21 10.13
C ASN A 335 22.10 -16.33 10.67
N PRO A 336 23.07 -15.87 9.85
CA PRO A 336 24.17 -15.03 10.35
C PRO A 336 23.68 -13.65 10.84
N SER A 337 22.77 -13.03 10.09
CA SER A 337 22.11 -11.77 10.47
C SER A 337 21.22 -11.93 11.71
N GLN A 338 20.50 -13.04 11.87
CA GLN A 338 19.77 -13.34 13.11
C GLN A 338 20.73 -13.41 14.32
N ARG A 339 21.85 -14.14 14.21
CA ARG A 339 22.86 -14.24 15.28
C ARG A 339 23.48 -12.88 15.63
N PHE A 340 23.69 -12.02 14.64
CA PHE A 340 24.14 -10.64 14.83
C PHE A 340 23.12 -9.85 15.66
N PHE A 341 21.83 -9.88 15.31
CA PHE A 341 20.78 -9.21 16.09
C PHE A 341 20.58 -9.81 17.50
N GLU A 342 20.68 -11.12 17.68
CA GLU A 342 20.61 -11.78 19.00
C GLU A 342 21.80 -11.40 19.90
N LYS A 343 23.00 -11.29 19.33
CA LYS A 343 24.21 -10.81 20.01
C LYS A 343 24.09 -9.34 20.40
N LEU A 344 23.50 -8.49 19.55
CA LEU A 344 23.19 -7.10 19.89
C LEU A 344 22.10 -7.00 20.97
N ALA A 345 21.04 -7.79 20.90
CA ALA A 345 19.95 -7.78 21.89
C ALA A 345 20.44 -8.22 23.28
N SER A 346 21.24 -9.28 23.36
CA SER A 346 21.85 -9.73 24.62
C SER A 346 22.84 -8.71 25.20
N MET A 347 23.62 -8.03 24.35
CA MET A 347 24.46 -6.90 24.74
C MET A 347 23.62 -5.75 25.30
N LEU A 348 22.58 -5.29 24.59
CA LEU A 348 21.69 -4.22 25.05
C LEU A 348 20.95 -4.58 26.35
N SER A 349 20.54 -5.85 26.52
CA SER A 349 19.92 -6.33 27.77
C SER A 349 20.90 -6.28 28.94
N MET A 350 22.16 -6.69 28.73
CA MET A 350 23.21 -6.59 29.75
C MET A 350 23.49 -5.12 30.10
N GLN A 351 23.60 -4.24 29.10
CA GLN A 351 23.81 -2.80 29.32
C GLN A 351 22.61 -2.12 30.00
N SER A 352 21.37 -2.49 29.69
CA SER A 352 20.18 -2.01 30.40
C SER A 352 20.29 -2.27 31.91
N SER A 353 20.71 -3.48 32.30
CA SER A 353 20.88 -3.84 33.72
C SER A 353 22.00 -3.07 34.44
N LEU A 354 23.01 -2.60 33.69
CA LEU A 354 24.13 -1.80 34.19
C LEU A 354 23.78 -0.30 34.24
N ILE A 355 23.03 0.20 33.24
CA ILE A 355 22.48 1.55 33.21
C ILE A 355 21.53 1.77 34.39
N ASP A 356 20.61 0.82 34.64
CA ASP A 356 19.69 0.81 35.79
C ASP A 356 20.42 0.84 37.16
N GLN A 357 21.69 0.40 37.20
CA GLN A 357 22.52 0.41 38.41
C GLN A 357 23.35 1.69 38.57
N ILE A 358 23.66 2.41 37.50
CA ILE A 358 24.59 3.54 37.50
C ILE A 358 23.86 4.89 37.42
N PHE A 359 22.84 4.98 36.58
CA PHE A 359 22.13 6.24 36.33
C PHE A 359 20.82 6.31 37.13
N PRO A 360 20.47 7.48 37.69
CA PRO A 360 19.17 7.67 38.32
C PRO A 360 18.02 7.58 37.31
N THR A 361 16.87 7.09 37.75
CA THR A 361 15.67 6.86 36.91
C THR A 361 15.08 8.11 36.25
N SER A 362 15.60 9.30 36.56
CA SER A 362 15.23 10.57 35.94
C SER A 362 15.81 10.80 34.53
N VAL A 363 16.73 9.95 34.06
CA VAL A 363 17.38 10.09 32.74
C VAL A 363 17.24 8.80 31.92
N ASN A 364 16.82 8.94 30.65
CA ASN A 364 16.80 7.83 29.71
C ASN A 364 18.13 7.76 28.96
N VAL A 365 18.99 6.82 29.39
CA VAL A 365 20.33 6.59 28.82
C VAL A 365 20.30 5.49 27.75
N LEU A 366 19.39 4.52 27.89
CA LEU A 366 19.34 3.37 26.98
C LEU A 366 18.84 3.78 25.59
N LEU A 367 17.84 4.67 25.49
CA LEU A 367 17.35 5.12 24.19
C LEU A 367 18.46 5.81 23.34
N PRO A 368 19.18 6.85 23.82
CA PRO A 368 20.31 7.42 23.08
C PRO A 368 21.40 6.39 22.73
N PHE A 369 21.69 5.45 23.64
CA PHE A 369 22.65 4.38 23.37
C PHE A 369 22.19 3.44 22.25
N THR A 370 20.95 2.95 22.31
CA THR A 370 20.35 2.12 21.27
C THR A 370 20.25 2.87 19.94
N THR A 371 19.89 4.16 19.94
CA THR A 371 19.88 5.01 18.74
C THR A 371 21.25 5.02 18.08
N ARG A 372 22.32 5.31 18.85
CA ARG A 372 23.69 5.25 18.33
C ARG A 372 24.11 3.86 17.88
N VAL A 373 23.73 2.78 18.58
CA VAL A 373 24.05 1.40 18.13
C VAL A 373 23.39 1.11 16.77
N CYS A 374 22.17 1.58 16.58
CA CYS A 374 21.46 1.41 15.32
C CYS A 374 22.10 2.25 14.20
N GLU A 375 22.39 3.53 14.45
CA GLU A 375 23.04 4.43 13.47
C GLU A 375 24.48 4.02 13.12
N ASP A 376 25.32 3.67 14.10
CA ASP A 376 26.76 3.45 13.91
C ASP A 376 27.15 2.00 13.55
N ILE A 377 26.33 1.01 13.90
CA ILE A 377 26.66 -0.43 13.71
C ILE A 377 25.64 -1.11 12.81
N VAL A 378 24.34 -0.94 13.07
CA VAL A 378 23.29 -1.62 12.29
C VAL A 378 23.18 -1.01 10.89
N SER A 379 23.25 0.32 10.74
CA SER A 379 23.22 0.99 9.44
C SER A 379 24.40 0.59 8.54
N ASP A 380 25.59 0.44 9.11
CA ASP A 380 26.81 0.05 8.39
C ASP A 380 26.74 -1.41 7.92
N TYR A 381 26.30 -2.32 8.80
CA TYR A 381 26.03 -3.72 8.50
C TYR A 381 25.00 -3.88 7.37
N ILE A 382 23.87 -3.18 7.47
CA ILE A 382 22.78 -3.21 6.49
C ILE A 382 23.23 -2.64 5.14
N THR A 383 23.84 -1.47 5.13
CA THR A 383 24.28 -0.81 3.88
C THR A 383 25.29 -1.68 3.12
N THR A 384 26.26 -2.26 3.84
CA THR A 384 27.26 -3.14 3.25
C THR A 384 26.62 -4.39 2.64
N LEU A 385 25.72 -5.04 3.37
CA LEU A 385 25.02 -6.24 2.89
C LEU A 385 24.10 -5.95 1.71
N PHE A 386 23.42 -4.79 1.70
CA PHE A 386 22.53 -4.41 0.60
C PHE A 386 23.28 -4.09 -0.69
N ILE A 387 24.45 -3.44 -0.61
CA ILE A 387 25.30 -3.18 -1.78
C ILE A 387 25.79 -4.51 -2.36
N GLU A 388 26.42 -5.36 -1.55
CA GLU A 388 26.95 -6.64 -2.00
C GLU A 388 25.85 -7.58 -2.53
N ALA A 389 24.70 -7.67 -1.85
CA ALA A 389 23.59 -8.50 -2.31
C ALA A 389 23.05 -8.05 -3.68
N HIS A 390 23.00 -6.73 -3.93
CA HIS A 390 22.55 -6.17 -5.19
C HIS A 390 23.58 -6.37 -6.32
N GLU A 391 24.88 -6.24 -6.04
CA GLU A 391 25.94 -6.52 -7.03
C GLU A 391 25.96 -8.00 -7.45
N ASN A 392 25.57 -8.92 -6.56
CA ASN A 392 25.51 -10.36 -6.87
C ASN A 392 24.22 -10.76 -7.63
N ASN A 393 23.03 -10.45 -7.10
CA ASN A 393 21.74 -10.77 -7.76
C ASN A 393 20.58 -9.96 -7.16
N VAL A 394 19.74 -9.35 -8.01
CA VAL A 394 18.54 -8.62 -7.58
C VAL A 394 17.60 -9.48 -6.72
N GLU A 395 17.40 -10.77 -7.03
CA GLU A 395 16.56 -11.66 -6.21
C GLU A 395 17.15 -11.90 -4.80
N THR A 396 18.48 -12.00 -4.71
CA THR A 396 19.21 -12.09 -3.44
C THR A 396 19.06 -10.78 -2.65
N TYR A 397 19.21 -9.63 -3.29
CA TYR A 397 18.94 -8.31 -2.69
C TYR A 397 17.51 -8.19 -2.15
N LEU A 398 16.49 -8.52 -2.95
CA LEU A 398 15.08 -8.40 -2.54
C LEU A 398 14.75 -9.29 -1.32
N LYS A 399 15.29 -10.51 -1.28
CA LYS A 399 15.15 -11.43 -0.12
C LYS A 399 15.95 -10.98 1.10
N ALA A 400 17.14 -10.40 0.91
CA ALA A 400 17.96 -9.86 1.99
C ALA A 400 17.28 -8.65 2.65
N VAL A 401 16.85 -7.66 1.86
CA VAL A 401 16.20 -6.44 2.35
C VAL A 401 14.94 -6.76 3.16
N SER A 402 14.08 -7.61 2.61
CA SER A 402 12.83 -8.01 3.25
C SER A 402 13.05 -8.82 4.54
N GLY A 403 13.92 -9.83 4.51
CA GLY A 403 14.25 -10.64 5.69
C GLY A 403 14.96 -9.87 6.81
N ILE A 404 15.91 -8.99 6.47
CA ILE A 404 16.67 -8.21 7.45
C ILE A 404 15.80 -7.13 8.10
N PHE A 405 14.85 -6.54 7.36
CA PHE A 405 13.85 -5.65 7.96
C PHE A 405 12.99 -6.37 9.01
N GLU A 406 12.51 -7.58 8.70
CA GLU A 406 11.72 -8.35 9.67
C GLU A 406 12.54 -8.70 10.92
N GLN A 407 13.79 -9.11 10.75
CA GLN A 407 14.71 -9.38 11.87
C GLN A 407 14.99 -8.13 12.71
N ALA A 408 15.23 -6.97 12.09
CA ALA A 408 15.44 -5.70 12.79
C ALA A 408 14.18 -5.30 13.59
N MET A 409 12.98 -5.51 13.04
CA MET A 409 11.73 -5.26 13.75
C MET A 409 11.49 -6.26 14.90
N ARG A 410 11.91 -7.54 14.76
CA ARG A 410 11.92 -8.51 15.87
C ARG A 410 12.93 -8.11 16.96
N PHE A 411 14.09 -7.58 16.58
CA PHE A 411 15.10 -7.01 17.49
C PHE A 411 14.57 -5.80 18.28
N ALA A 412 13.77 -4.93 17.66
CA ALA A 412 13.11 -3.81 18.35
C ALA A 412 12.22 -4.25 19.53
N VAL A 413 11.63 -5.44 19.43
CA VAL A 413 10.72 -6.03 20.42
C VAL A 413 11.48 -6.83 21.49
N SER A 414 12.66 -7.37 21.19
CA SER A 414 13.43 -8.19 22.14
C SER A 414 14.23 -7.39 23.17
N ILE A 415 14.45 -6.09 22.94
CA ILE A 415 15.14 -5.18 23.88
C ILE A 415 14.24 -4.93 25.11
N GLN A 416 14.73 -5.26 26.30
CA GLN A 416 13.98 -5.02 27.54
C GLN A 416 13.89 -3.52 27.87
N PRO A 417 12.69 -2.99 28.19
CA PRO A 417 12.56 -1.60 28.61
C PRO A 417 13.20 -1.37 29.99
N PRO A 418 14.00 -0.29 30.17
CA PRO A 418 14.65 0.04 31.43
C PRO A 418 13.66 0.70 32.40
N LYS A 419 13.99 0.75 33.69
CA LYS A 419 13.09 1.31 34.73
C LYS A 419 12.86 2.83 34.59
N SER A 420 13.62 3.51 33.75
CA SER A 420 13.51 4.95 33.45
C SER A 420 12.72 5.28 32.18
N SER A 421 12.30 4.28 31.40
CA SER A 421 11.54 4.51 30.16
C SER A 421 10.05 4.74 30.40
N GLY A 422 9.46 5.62 29.60
CA GLY A 422 8.00 5.73 29.45
C GLY A 422 7.42 4.56 28.64
N THR A 423 6.10 4.56 28.48
CA THR A 423 5.35 3.52 27.74
C THR A 423 5.80 3.35 26.28
N ASP A 424 6.35 4.41 25.68
CA ASP A 424 6.50 4.54 24.23
C ASP A 424 7.88 4.08 23.72
N PHE A 425 8.69 3.45 24.59
CA PHE A 425 10.09 3.09 24.32
C PHE A 425 10.27 2.18 23.09
N HIS A 426 9.44 1.14 22.94
CA HIS A 426 9.53 0.25 21.79
C HIS A 426 9.15 0.94 20.47
N ASP A 427 8.21 1.90 20.50
CA ASP A 427 7.81 2.61 19.29
C ASP A 427 8.86 3.64 18.86
N GLN A 428 9.58 4.23 19.81
CA GLN A 428 10.76 5.04 19.54
C GLN A 428 11.89 4.22 18.91
N ILE A 429 12.15 2.99 19.38
CA ILE A 429 13.14 2.09 18.73
C ILE A 429 12.69 1.67 17.33
N LYS A 430 11.42 1.32 17.13
CA LYS A 430 10.87 1.04 15.78
C LYS A 430 11.04 2.24 14.85
N SER A 431 10.86 3.46 15.34
CA SER A 431 11.07 4.69 14.57
C SER A 431 12.54 4.89 14.17
N VAL A 432 13.49 4.60 15.07
CA VAL A 432 14.93 4.65 14.77
C VAL A 432 15.31 3.62 13.71
N ILE A 433 14.83 2.37 13.87
CA ILE A 433 15.08 1.31 12.89
C ILE A 433 14.44 1.67 11.55
N SER A 434 13.22 2.19 11.55
CA SER A 434 12.58 2.64 10.31
C SER A 434 13.42 3.70 9.59
N HIS A 435 13.94 4.70 10.31
CA HIS A 435 14.80 5.75 9.74
C HIS A 435 16.06 5.20 9.02
N ILE A 436 16.63 4.09 9.49
CA ILE A 436 17.79 3.42 8.86
C ILE A 436 17.39 2.75 7.53
N PHE A 437 16.16 2.28 7.39
CA PHE A 437 15.67 1.67 6.15
C PHE A 437 15.12 2.69 5.15
N GLU A 438 14.71 3.90 5.57
CA GLU A 438 14.16 4.94 4.68
C GLU A 438 14.96 5.21 3.39
N PRO A 439 16.32 5.23 3.39
CA PRO A 439 17.11 5.43 2.17
C PRO A 439 17.04 4.27 1.17
N HIS A 440 16.62 3.09 1.61
CA HIS A 440 16.63 1.85 0.82
C HIS A 440 15.25 1.47 0.27
N VAL A 441 14.16 1.86 0.95
CA VAL A 441 12.79 1.41 0.63
C VAL A 441 12.32 1.85 -0.76
N ASP A 442 12.52 3.12 -1.14
CA ASP A 442 12.04 3.63 -2.44
C ASP A 442 12.68 2.89 -3.64
N ARG A 443 13.97 2.53 -3.49
CA ARG A 443 14.70 1.71 -4.47
C ARG A 443 14.21 0.27 -4.46
N TYR A 444 14.13 -0.35 -3.28
CA TYR A 444 13.65 -1.72 -3.10
C TYR A 444 12.26 -1.93 -3.73
N LEU A 445 11.30 -1.04 -3.45
CA LEU A 445 9.92 -1.17 -3.98
C LEU A 445 9.86 -1.05 -5.52
N THR A 446 10.78 -0.29 -6.12
CA THR A 446 10.86 -0.16 -7.58
C THR A 446 11.48 -1.42 -8.20
N GLU A 447 12.61 -1.90 -7.65
CA GLU A 447 13.28 -3.12 -8.12
C GLU A 447 12.42 -4.38 -7.91
N GLU A 448 11.59 -4.43 -6.86
CA GLU A 448 10.64 -5.53 -6.59
C GLU A 448 9.57 -5.62 -7.68
N LEU A 449 9.01 -4.48 -8.12
CA LEU A 449 8.06 -4.41 -9.24
C LEU A 449 8.70 -4.79 -10.57
N ASP A 450 9.91 -4.29 -10.85
CA ASP A 450 10.64 -4.56 -12.09
C ASP A 450 11.07 -6.03 -12.18
N TYR A 451 11.59 -6.60 -11.09
CA TYR A 451 11.95 -8.02 -11.00
C TYR A 451 10.72 -8.93 -11.18
N PHE A 452 9.61 -8.62 -10.50
CA PHE A 452 8.35 -9.36 -10.68
C PHE A 452 7.89 -9.31 -12.14
N THR A 453 7.91 -8.12 -12.75
CA THR A 453 7.46 -7.89 -14.13
C THR A 453 8.38 -8.62 -15.13
N SER A 454 9.70 -8.61 -14.95
CA SER A 454 10.62 -9.39 -15.79
C SER A 454 10.33 -10.89 -15.67
N LYS A 455 10.31 -11.42 -14.44
CA LYS A 455 10.14 -12.86 -14.18
C LYS A 455 8.84 -13.40 -14.79
N CYS A 456 7.75 -12.67 -14.67
CA CYS A 456 6.47 -13.02 -15.28
C CYS A 456 6.50 -12.95 -16.81
N ASN A 457 7.20 -11.98 -17.39
CA ASN A 457 7.37 -11.88 -18.84
C ASN A 457 8.27 -12.98 -19.42
N ASP A 458 9.29 -13.42 -18.66
CA ASP A 458 10.20 -14.51 -19.01
C ASP A 458 9.49 -15.87 -18.93
N GLU A 459 8.66 -16.09 -17.89
CA GLU A 459 7.84 -17.30 -17.73
C GLU A 459 6.78 -17.43 -18.83
N VAL A 460 6.04 -16.36 -19.13
CA VAL A 460 5.09 -16.36 -20.26
C VAL A 460 5.82 -16.45 -21.61
N GLY A 461 7.01 -15.85 -21.75
CA GLY A 461 7.83 -15.97 -22.97
C GLY A 461 8.34 -17.40 -23.20
N ALA A 462 8.71 -18.11 -22.14
CA ALA A 462 9.08 -19.53 -22.21
C ALA A 462 7.88 -20.40 -22.64
N TRP A 463 6.69 -20.13 -22.08
CA TRP A 463 5.44 -20.79 -22.48
C TRP A 463 5.05 -20.51 -23.94
N GLU A 464 5.04 -19.24 -24.36
CA GLU A 464 4.76 -18.83 -25.75
C GLU A 464 5.71 -19.51 -26.74
N LYS A 465 7.00 -19.62 -26.39
CA LYS A 465 7.99 -20.33 -27.18
C LYS A 465 7.71 -21.84 -27.23
N GLN A 466 7.45 -22.49 -26.09
CA GLN A 466 7.14 -23.92 -26.03
C GLN A 466 5.91 -24.27 -26.89
N LEU A 467 4.87 -23.43 -26.85
CA LEU A 467 3.68 -23.58 -27.67
C LEU A 467 4.00 -23.41 -29.16
N SER A 468 4.80 -22.40 -29.52
CA SER A 468 5.23 -22.17 -30.91
C SER A 468 6.14 -23.28 -31.46
N ASP A 469 7.01 -23.84 -30.63
CA ASP A 469 7.90 -24.94 -31.01
C ASP A 469 7.08 -26.23 -31.26
N GLN A 470 6.06 -26.51 -30.43
CA GLN A 470 5.11 -27.62 -30.65
C GLN A 470 4.26 -27.44 -31.92
N GLU A 471 3.76 -26.23 -32.19
CA GLU A 471 3.06 -25.89 -33.44
C GLU A 471 3.97 -26.13 -34.66
N ALA A 472 5.24 -25.69 -34.61
CA ALA A 472 6.21 -25.88 -35.69
C ALA A 472 6.62 -27.35 -35.90
N GLU A 473 6.82 -28.11 -34.81
CA GLU A 473 7.17 -29.54 -34.89
C GLU A 473 6.05 -30.35 -35.55
N THR A 474 4.80 -30.16 -35.12
CA THR A 474 3.65 -30.87 -35.69
C THR A 474 3.44 -30.52 -37.16
N GLU A 475 3.56 -29.25 -37.55
CA GLU A 475 3.52 -28.82 -38.96
C GLU A 475 4.63 -29.44 -39.80
N SER A 476 5.86 -29.46 -39.28
CA SER A 476 7.00 -30.08 -39.97
C SER A 476 6.79 -31.58 -40.18
N PHE A 477 6.23 -32.28 -39.19
CA PHE A 477 5.92 -33.71 -39.24
C PHE A 477 4.92 -34.00 -40.38
N PHE A 478 3.79 -33.31 -40.42
CA PHE A 478 2.76 -33.50 -41.45
C PHE A 478 3.23 -33.09 -42.86
N MET A 479 4.03 -32.02 -42.98
CA MET A 479 4.57 -31.58 -44.28
C MET A 479 5.72 -32.46 -44.79
N SER A 480 6.47 -33.13 -43.91
CA SER A 480 7.58 -34.03 -44.31
C SER A 480 7.11 -35.19 -45.19
N GLY A 481 5.88 -35.69 -44.98
CA GLY A 481 5.25 -36.73 -45.80
C GLY A 481 5.03 -36.30 -47.25
N VAL A 482 4.63 -35.04 -47.45
CA VAL A 482 4.41 -34.43 -48.77
C VAL A 482 5.74 -34.20 -49.48
N ASN A 483 6.73 -33.61 -48.81
CA ASN A 483 8.05 -33.35 -49.39
C ASN A 483 8.77 -34.63 -49.86
N ARG A 484 8.61 -35.76 -49.15
CA ARG A 484 9.15 -37.06 -49.58
C ARG A 484 8.53 -37.58 -50.88
N GLN A 485 7.28 -37.21 -51.21
CA GLN A 485 6.65 -37.57 -52.48
C GLN A 485 6.94 -36.54 -53.58
N ALA A 486 6.94 -35.25 -53.26
CA ALA A 486 7.35 -34.19 -54.19
C ALA A 486 8.76 -34.47 -54.71
N ALA A 487 9.72 -34.77 -53.82
CA ALA A 487 11.09 -35.16 -54.19
C ALA A 487 11.13 -36.39 -55.11
N LYS A 488 10.31 -37.42 -54.88
CA LYS A 488 10.24 -38.60 -55.78
C LYS A 488 9.66 -38.24 -57.15
N ARG A 489 8.66 -37.35 -57.20
CA ARG A 489 8.02 -36.93 -58.46
C ARG A 489 8.94 -36.02 -59.28
N ASP A 490 9.66 -35.12 -58.62
CA ASP A 490 10.69 -34.29 -59.24
C ASP A 490 11.87 -35.13 -59.73
N PHE A 491 12.30 -36.14 -58.95
CA PHE A 491 13.33 -37.11 -59.37
C PHE A 491 12.91 -37.89 -60.63
N LEU A 492 11.65 -38.33 -60.73
CA LEU A 492 11.13 -38.97 -61.95
C LEU A 492 11.02 -37.98 -63.13
N SER A 493 10.69 -36.72 -62.87
CA SER A 493 10.63 -35.68 -63.91
C SER A 493 12.02 -35.30 -64.43
N SER A 494 13.03 -35.24 -63.57
CA SER A 494 14.42 -34.96 -63.92
C SER A 494 15.05 -36.18 -64.60
N PHE A 495 14.77 -37.40 -64.13
CA PHE A 495 15.18 -38.63 -64.82
C PHE A 495 14.58 -38.69 -66.23
N LYS A 496 13.30 -38.35 -66.41
CA LYS A 496 12.68 -38.25 -67.74
C LYS A 496 13.35 -37.17 -68.61
N LYS A 497 13.68 -35.99 -68.06
CA LYS A 497 14.43 -34.94 -68.79
C LYS A 497 15.83 -35.40 -69.21
N VAL A 498 16.54 -36.12 -68.34
CA VAL A 498 17.90 -36.64 -68.61
C VAL A 498 17.87 -37.77 -69.64
N VAL A 499 16.86 -38.66 -69.60
CA VAL A 499 16.69 -39.76 -70.56
C VAL A 499 16.22 -39.28 -71.94
N MET A 500 15.53 -38.13 -72.04
CA MET A 500 15.08 -37.57 -73.32
C MET A 500 16.05 -36.57 -73.96
N MET A 501 17.28 -36.45 -73.44
CA MET A 501 18.33 -35.59 -74.00
C MET A 501 19.25 -36.39 -74.96
N PRO A 502 19.50 -35.94 -76.20
CA PRO A 502 20.34 -36.70 -77.15
C PRO A 502 21.81 -36.75 -76.70
N VAL A 503 22.37 -37.96 -76.69
CA VAL A 503 23.76 -38.22 -76.26
C VAL A 503 24.76 -37.76 -77.31
N ASN A 504 25.77 -36.99 -76.90
CA ASN A 504 27.07 -36.93 -77.57
C ASN A 504 28.21 -36.53 -76.61
N ALA A 505 29.36 -37.19 -76.77
CA ALA A 505 30.68 -36.94 -76.16
C ALA A 505 30.90 -37.18 -74.63
N LEU A 506 31.58 -38.30 -74.34
CA LEU A 506 32.59 -38.47 -73.25
C LEU A 506 33.88 -37.69 -73.58
N PRO A 507 34.94 -37.60 -72.72
CA PRO A 507 35.24 -38.27 -71.43
C PRO A 507 35.51 -37.23 -70.28
N THR A 508 36.17 -37.45 -69.11
CA THR A 508 36.98 -38.55 -68.50
C THR A 508 36.94 -38.45 -66.96
N PHE A 509 37.38 -39.49 -66.22
CA PHE A 509 37.72 -39.43 -64.78
C PHE A 509 38.99 -40.24 -64.44
N PRO A 510 39.74 -39.88 -63.38
CA PRO A 510 40.61 -40.82 -62.66
C PRO A 510 40.34 -40.95 -61.15
N SER A 511 40.03 -42.20 -60.76
CA SER A 511 40.13 -42.93 -59.48
C SER A 511 40.94 -42.39 -58.27
N ALA A 512 40.44 -42.64 -57.04
CA ALA A 512 41.25 -43.03 -55.85
C ALA A 512 40.46 -43.71 -54.67
N ASN A 513 40.46 -45.05 -54.62
CA ASN A 513 40.56 -45.98 -53.47
C ASN A 513 40.15 -45.68 -51.98
N LYS A 514 39.26 -46.55 -51.43
CA LYS A 514 39.40 -47.53 -50.29
C LYS A 514 39.72 -47.05 -48.84
N ALA A 515 39.33 -47.74 -47.73
CA ALA A 515 38.80 -49.10 -47.47
C ALA A 515 37.95 -49.22 -46.15
N ALA A 516 37.45 -50.42 -45.81
CA ALA A 516 36.69 -50.79 -44.60
C ALA A 516 37.10 -52.19 -44.04
N PRO A 517 36.63 -52.59 -42.83
CA PRO A 517 36.14 -53.98 -42.54
C PRO A 517 34.79 -53.99 -41.76
N ILE A 518 33.78 -54.88 -41.95
CA ILE A 518 33.68 -56.36 -41.81
C ILE A 518 33.72 -56.79 -40.32
N VAL A 519 32.62 -57.06 -39.59
CA VAL A 519 31.52 -58.10 -39.62
C VAL A 519 31.83 -59.37 -38.81
N GLU A 520 30.97 -59.74 -37.84
CA GLU A 520 30.46 -61.13 -37.59
C GLU A 520 29.31 -61.18 -36.54
N ALA A 521 28.61 -62.33 -36.43
CA ALA A 521 27.30 -62.57 -35.76
C ALA A 521 27.47 -63.34 -34.40
N PRO A 522 26.48 -64.03 -33.74
CA PRO A 522 25.05 -64.30 -34.01
C PRO A 522 24.11 -64.22 -32.75
N THR A 523 22.98 -64.94 -32.74
CA THR A 523 21.98 -65.05 -31.65
C THR A 523 22.39 -66.09 -30.57
N THR A 524 21.67 -66.44 -29.48
CA THR A 524 20.20 -66.45 -29.20
C THR A 524 19.89 -66.58 -27.67
N GLU A 525 18.60 -66.41 -27.31
CA GLU A 525 17.88 -66.88 -26.10
C GLU A 525 17.90 -66.12 -24.73
N GLN A 526 16.67 -65.74 -24.34
CA GLN A 526 16.00 -65.81 -23.02
C GLN A 526 16.36 -64.91 -21.82
N ILE A 527 15.36 -64.08 -21.48
CA ILE A 527 14.77 -63.81 -20.14
C ILE A 527 15.67 -63.17 -19.06
N SER A 528 15.47 -61.87 -18.83
CA SER A 528 14.91 -61.34 -17.56
C SER A 528 14.55 -59.85 -17.68
N GLN A 529 13.36 -59.48 -17.21
CA GLN A 529 12.91 -58.09 -17.03
C GLN A 529 13.54 -57.50 -15.74
N PRO A 530 13.63 -56.16 -15.57
CA PRO A 530 12.45 -55.41 -15.14
C PRO A 530 12.20 -54.06 -15.83
N GLU A 531 10.90 -53.82 -16.01
CA GLU A 531 10.13 -52.56 -16.02
C GLU A 531 10.83 -51.19 -16.12
N THR A 532 10.41 -50.41 -17.11
CA THR A 532 10.09 -48.97 -16.99
C THR A 532 8.86 -48.65 -17.90
N PRO A 533 8.06 -47.62 -17.60
CA PRO A 533 6.60 -47.70 -17.82
C PRO A 533 6.07 -47.21 -19.17
N ASP A 534 4.84 -47.65 -19.45
CA ASP A 534 4.07 -47.47 -20.68
C ASP A 534 3.97 -46.04 -21.23
N THR A 535 3.97 -45.93 -22.57
CA THR A 535 3.33 -44.82 -23.28
C THR A 535 2.66 -45.35 -24.56
N PRO A 536 1.32 -45.30 -24.70
CA PRO A 536 0.61 -45.90 -25.82
C PRO A 536 0.47 -44.94 -27.01
N THR A 537 1.56 -44.67 -27.74
CA THR A 537 1.49 -43.85 -28.96
C THR A 537 1.13 -44.70 -30.17
N THR A 538 -0.17 -44.76 -30.47
CA THR A 538 -0.70 -45.38 -31.70
C THR A 538 -0.08 -44.70 -32.92
N SER A 539 0.61 -45.46 -33.77
CA SER A 539 1.31 -44.95 -34.95
C SER A 539 0.33 -44.53 -36.07
N ARG A 540 -0.13 -43.27 -36.04
CA ARG A 540 -0.83 -42.65 -37.18
C ARG A 540 0.14 -42.59 -38.39
N PRO A 541 -0.17 -43.20 -39.54
CA PRO A 541 0.68 -43.12 -40.73
C PRO A 541 0.66 -41.70 -41.32
N ALA A 542 1.81 -41.22 -41.78
CA ALA A 542 1.94 -39.87 -42.34
C ALA A 542 1.09 -39.68 -43.62
N PRO A 543 0.36 -38.56 -43.76
CA PRO A 543 -0.54 -38.34 -44.89
C PRO A 543 0.20 -38.23 -46.23
N THR A 544 -0.38 -38.83 -47.27
CA THR A 544 0.22 -39.03 -48.60
C THR A 544 -0.23 -38.02 -49.65
N THR A 545 -0.85 -36.91 -49.26
CA THR A 545 -1.38 -35.89 -50.19
C THR A 545 -1.36 -34.52 -49.52
N GLU A 546 -1.08 -33.45 -50.28
CA GLU A 546 -0.95 -32.08 -49.75
C GLU A 546 -2.20 -31.59 -49.01
N LEU A 547 -3.39 -31.87 -49.57
CA LEU A 547 -4.68 -31.53 -48.95
C LEU A 547 -4.91 -32.33 -47.65
N ALA A 548 -4.49 -33.60 -47.62
CA ALA A 548 -4.56 -34.45 -46.42
C ALA A 548 -3.59 -33.96 -45.33
N ALA A 549 -2.39 -33.48 -45.68
CA ALA A 549 -1.45 -32.89 -44.73
C ALA A 549 -1.98 -31.58 -44.14
N LYS A 550 -2.51 -30.67 -44.98
CA LYS A 550 -3.14 -29.42 -44.54
C LYS A 550 -4.35 -29.67 -43.62
N THR A 551 -5.16 -30.68 -43.93
CA THR A 551 -6.32 -31.05 -43.10
C THR A 551 -5.90 -31.75 -41.79
N ALA A 552 -4.81 -32.53 -41.79
CA ALA A 552 -4.26 -33.13 -40.57
C ALA A 552 -3.67 -32.09 -39.61
N ILE A 553 -2.90 -31.11 -40.13
CA ILE A 553 -2.42 -29.95 -39.37
C ILE A 553 -3.61 -29.21 -38.74
N MET A 554 -4.66 -28.98 -39.52
CA MET A 554 -5.86 -28.29 -39.06
C MET A 554 -6.57 -29.04 -37.92
N ASN A 555 -6.77 -30.35 -38.03
CA ASN A 555 -7.31 -31.15 -36.93
C ASN A 555 -6.41 -31.11 -35.69
N SER A 556 -5.08 -31.21 -35.85
CA SER A 556 -4.11 -31.10 -34.75
C SER A 556 -4.20 -29.74 -34.03
N ARG A 557 -4.38 -28.64 -34.77
CA ARG A 557 -4.57 -27.29 -34.21
C ARG A 557 -5.92 -27.10 -33.49
N LEU A 558 -6.94 -27.91 -33.82
CA LEU A 558 -8.27 -27.90 -33.18
C LEU A 558 -8.29 -28.77 -31.91
N GLU A 559 -7.58 -29.91 -31.92
CA GLU A 559 -7.27 -30.70 -30.72
C GLU A 559 -6.43 -29.87 -29.73
N GLY A 560 -5.45 -29.11 -30.22
CA GLY A 560 -4.59 -28.21 -29.44
C GLY A 560 -5.23 -26.93 -28.89
N ILE A 561 -6.53 -26.65 -29.15
CA ILE A 561 -7.23 -25.49 -28.57
C ILE A 561 -7.20 -25.54 -27.04
N LYS A 562 -7.31 -26.73 -26.45
CA LYS A 562 -7.34 -26.95 -24.99
C LYS A 562 -6.05 -26.53 -24.27
N SER A 563 -4.94 -26.39 -24.99
CA SER A 563 -3.62 -26.07 -24.45
C SER A 563 -3.11 -24.67 -24.87
N LEU A 564 -3.97 -23.80 -25.40
CA LEU A 564 -3.56 -22.46 -25.84
C LEU A 564 -3.19 -21.52 -24.68
N PHE A 565 -3.78 -21.73 -23.50
CA PHE A 565 -3.31 -21.17 -22.24
C PHE A 565 -3.45 -22.21 -21.12
N SER A 566 -2.53 -22.18 -20.14
CA SER A 566 -2.41 -23.15 -19.04
C SER A 566 -2.73 -22.54 -17.68
N ILE A 567 -3.44 -23.30 -16.84
CA ILE A 567 -3.72 -22.99 -15.44
C ILE A 567 -2.41 -22.99 -14.62
N GLU A 568 -1.44 -23.85 -14.97
CA GLU A 568 -0.17 -23.98 -14.23
C GLU A 568 0.68 -22.71 -14.35
N VAL A 569 0.72 -22.12 -15.55
CA VAL A 569 1.37 -20.81 -15.76
C VAL A 569 0.63 -19.72 -14.98
N ALA A 570 -0.70 -19.70 -15.01
CA ALA A 570 -1.49 -18.74 -14.23
C ALA A 570 -1.25 -18.87 -12.71
N LEU A 571 -1.18 -20.11 -12.19
CA LEU A 571 -0.81 -20.41 -10.80
C LEU A 571 0.57 -19.88 -10.45
N SER A 572 1.57 -20.15 -11.31
CA SER A 572 2.95 -19.72 -11.07
C SER A 572 3.06 -18.19 -11.02
N LEU A 573 2.43 -17.50 -11.97
CA LEU A 573 2.34 -16.03 -11.99
C LEU A 573 1.66 -15.47 -10.72
N ILE A 574 0.56 -16.08 -10.27
CA ILE A 574 -0.13 -15.71 -9.02
C ILE A 574 0.78 -15.97 -7.80
N HIS A 575 1.52 -17.09 -7.75
CA HIS A 575 2.48 -17.38 -6.67
C HIS A 575 3.66 -16.40 -6.66
N HIS A 576 4.17 -16.01 -7.83
CA HIS A 576 5.19 -14.97 -7.97
C HIS A 576 4.67 -13.60 -7.46
N ALA A 577 3.44 -13.24 -7.82
CA ALA A 577 2.80 -12.00 -7.35
C ALA A 577 2.55 -12.02 -5.84
N LYS A 578 2.03 -13.13 -5.29
CA LYS A 578 1.86 -13.33 -3.85
C LYS A 578 3.17 -13.13 -3.10
N ALA A 579 4.22 -13.82 -3.49
CA ALA A 579 5.52 -13.74 -2.82
C ALA A 579 6.14 -12.33 -2.90
N SER A 580 5.88 -11.58 -3.97
CA SER A 580 6.31 -10.19 -4.13
C SER A 580 5.51 -9.23 -3.23
N ILE A 581 4.19 -9.36 -3.20
CA ILE A 581 3.30 -8.58 -2.32
C ILE A 581 3.58 -8.86 -0.84
N GLU A 582 3.77 -10.13 -0.45
CA GLU A 582 4.12 -10.50 0.93
C GLU A 582 5.44 -9.86 1.40
N ARG A 583 6.47 -9.81 0.53
CA ARG A 583 7.73 -9.13 0.83
C ARG A 583 7.56 -7.61 0.91
N ALA A 584 6.81 -6.99 0.00
CA ALA A 584 6.58 -5.56 0.01
C ALA A 584 5.73 -5.10 1.21
N ALA A 585 4.73 -5.88 1.60
CA ALA A 585 3.75 -5.54 2.63
C ALA A 585 4.35 -5.36 4.05
N ILE A 586 5.56 -5.84 4.31
CA ILE A 586 6.22 -5.64 5.62
C ILE A 586 6.45 -4.15 5.92
N PHE A 587 6.67 -3.33 4.88
CA PHE A 587 7.05 -1.92 5.00
C PHE A 587 5.88 -0.99 5.39
N ILE A 588 4.63 -1.47 5.36
CA ILE A 588 3.44 -0.76 5.85
C ILE A 588 3.62 -0.30 7.31
N ARG A 589 4.40 -1.05 8.10
CA ARG A 589 4.57 -0.81 9.55
C ARG A 589 5.62 0.26 9.89
N MET A 590 6.28 0.88 8.91
CA MET A 590 7.32 1.90 9.16
C MET A 590 6.75 3.27 9.50
N SER A 591 6.01 3.87 8.57
CA SER A 591 5.60 5.28 8.59
C SER A 591 4.51 5.52 7.55
N ASP A 592 3.56 6.41 7.83
CA ASP A 592 2.37 6.66 6.99
C ASP A 592 2.72 6.94 5.51
N LYS A 593 3.81 7.69 5.25
CA LYS A 593 4.29 7.96 3.89
C LYS A 593 4.66 6.67 3.16
N TYR A 594 5.46 5.82 3.79
CA TYR A 594 5.90 4.56 3.20
C TYR A 594 4.75 3.55 3.13
N ALA A 595 3.81 3.57 4.09
CA ALA A 595 2.58 2.77 4.01
C ALA A 595 1.74 3.10 2.76
N THR A 596 1.60 4.39 2.41
CA THR A 596 0.92 4.77 1.15
C THR A 596 1.70 4.34 -0.09
N LEU A 597 3.02 4.51 -0.11
CA LEU A 597 3.86 4.11 -1.24
C LEU A 597 3.86 2.58 -1.44
N THR A 598 3.98 1.80 -0.37
CA THR A 598 3.89 0.34 -0.42
C THR A 598 2.55 -0.13 -0.95
N LYS A 599 1.43 0.47 -0.52
CA LYS A 599 0.09 0.16 -1.05
C LYS A 599 -0.02 0.41 -2.55
N GLU A 600 0.41 1.59 -3.01
CA GLU A 600 0.45 1.90 -4.45
C GLU A 600 1.32 0.92 -5.26
N GLN A 601 2.40 0.39 -4.66
CA GLN A 601 3.27 -0.59 -5.31
C GLN A 601 2.68 -1.99 -5.32
N CYS A 602 1.99 -2.42 -4.25
CA CYS A 602 1.20 -3.65 -4.26
C CYS A 602 0.07 -3.61 -5.31
N ASP A 603 -0.63 -2.48 -5.45
CA ASP A 603 -1.62 -2.28 -6.52
C ASP A 603 -0.96 -2.36 -7.91
N LYS A 604 0.24 -1.79 -8.11
CA LYS A 604 1.01 -1.89 -9.37
C LYS A 604 1.46 -3.33 -9.68
N ILE A 605 1.89 -4.11 -8.68
CA ILE A 605 2.23 -5.53 -8.84
C ILE A 605 0.99 -6.31 -9.31
N PHE A 606 -0.17 -6.07 -8.68
CA PHE A 606 -1.43 -6.69 -9.08
C PHE A 606 -1.86 -6.28 -10.50
N ILE A 607 -1.70 -5.00 -10.88
CA ILE A 607 -1.98 -4.53 -12.24
C ILE A 607 -1.04 -5.19 -13.26
N SER A 608 0.26 -5.26 -12.98
CA SER A 608 1.25 -5.93 -13.84
C SER A 608 0.92 -7.41 -14.02
N LEU A 609 0.50 -8.11 -12.94
CA LEU A 609 -0.02 -9.48 -13.03
C LEU A 609 -1.20 -9.58 -14.02
N LEU A 610 -2.21 -8.72 -13.89
CA LEU A 610 -3.39 -8.75 -14.77
C LEU A 610 -3.08 -8.36 -16.20
N GLU A 611 -2.16 -7.41 -16.44
CA GLU A 611 -1.75 -7.06 -17.80
C GLU A 611 -1.00 -8.21 -18.48
N ILE A 612 -0.10 -8.91 -17.78
CA ILE A 612 0.65 -10.05 -18.32
C ILE A 612 -0.26 -11.27 -18.50
N LEU A 613 -0.96 -11.69 -17.44
CA LEU A 613 -1.87 -12.84 -17.48
C LEU A 613 -3.03 -12.60 -18.46
N GLY A 614 -3.62 -11.41 -18.44
CA GLY A 614 -4.71 -11.02 -19.32
C GLY A 614 -4.28 -10.90 -20.78
N ARG A 615 -3.32 -10.01 -21.10
CA ARG A 615 -2.99 -9.71 -22.50
C ARG A 615 -2.07 -10.73 -23.15
N ARG A 616 -1.02 -11.21 -22.46
CA ARG A 616 -0.03 -12.11 -23.07
C ARG A 616 -0.42 -13.58 -23.00
N HIS A 617 -1.04 -14.03 -21.92
CA HIS A 617 -1.42 -15.43 -21.77
C HIS A 617 -2.84 -15.70 -22.31
N MET A 618 -3.86 -15.14 -21.66
CA MET A 618 -5.25 -15.46 -21.96
C MET A 618 -5.73 -14.87 -23.29
N GLN A 619 -5.55 -13.56 -23.52
CA GLN A 619 -6.04 -12.90 -24.73
C GLN A 619 -5.39 -13.48 -25.99
N ASN A 620 -4.07 -13.69 -25.99
CA ASN A 620 -3.38 -14.35 -27.11
C ASN A 620 -3.90 -15.78 -27.35
N GLY A 621 -4.16 -16.56 -26.29
CA GLY A 621 -4.71 -17.90 -26.41
C GLY A 621 -6.14 -17.90 -26.97
N PHE A 622 -7.01 -16.98 -26.52
CA PHE A 622 -8.34 -16.80 -27.10
C PHE A 622 -8.29 -16.28 -28.55
N ASP A 623 -7.43 -15.30 -28.86
CA ASP A 623 -7.28 -14.77 -30.22
C ASP A 623 -6.79 -15.88 -31.19
N LYS A 624 -5.88 -16.77 -30.75
CA LYS A 624 -5.52 -18.01 -31.48
C LYS A 624 -6.72 -18.95 -31.63
N ALA A 625 -7.48 -19.22 -30.56
CA ALA A 625 -8.63 -20.13 -30.58
C ALA A 625 -9.73 -19.65 -31.56
N VAL A 626 -10.06 -18.36 -31.52
CA VAL A 626 -11.01 -17.71 -32.45
C VAL A 626 -10.47 -17.75 -33.89
N GLY A 627 -9.15 -17.59 -34.08
CA GLY A 627 -8.46 -17.82 -35.34
C GLY A 627 -8.59 -19.26 -35.87
N HIS A 628 -8.51 -20.26 -34.99
CA HIS A 628 -8.70 -21.68 -35.36
C HIS A 628 -10.16 -21.98 -35.72
N LEU A 629 -11.13 -21.44 -34.96
CA LEU A 629 -12.56 -21.56 -35.25
C LEU A 629 -12.98 -20.87 -36.55
N SER A 630 -12.48 -19.66 -36.82
CA SER A 630 -12.85 -18.90 -38.03
C SER A 630 -12.33 -19.53 -39.33
N ASN A 631 -11.25 -20.31 -39.26
CA ASN A 631 -10.76 -21.10 -40.39
C ASN A 631 -11.45 -22.48 -40.51
N TYR A 632 -12.26 -22.88 -39.52
CA TYR A 632 -12.86 -24.22 -39.46
C TYR A 632 -13.88 -24.45 -40.59
N ASN A 633 -13.60 -25.45 -41.42
CA ASN A 633 -14.46 -25.87 -42.52
C ASN A 633 -14.92 -27.32 -42.27
N PRO A 634 -16.17 -27.55 -41.81
CA PRO A 634 -16.64 -28.90 -41.46
C PRO A 634 -16.64 -29.86 -42.66
N ARG A 635 -16.71 -29.34 -43.89
CA ARG A 635 -16.76 -30.11 -45.15
C ARG A 635 -15.42 -30.77 -45.48
N ALA A 636 -14.31 -30.03 -45.40
CA ALA A 636 -12.97 -30.56 -45.63
C ALA A 636 -12.60 -31.68 -44.63
N VAL A 637 -13.11 -31.58 -43.39
CA VAL A 637 -12.91 -32.59 -42.35
C VAL A 637 -13.79 -33.83 -42.59
N LYS A 638 -15.03 -33.67 -43.07
CA LYS A 638 -15.90 -34.80 -43.49
C LYS A 638 -15.30 -35.59 -44.65
N GLU A 639 -14.80 -34.91 -45.68
CA GLU A 639 -14.12 -35.56 -46.83
C GLU A 639 -12.90 -36.39 -46.37
N PHE A 640 -12.06 -35.83 -45.50
CA PHE A 640 -10.91 -36.56 -44.94
C PHE A 640 -11.32 -37.79 -44.10
N ARG A 641 -12.34 -37.68 -43.24
CA ARG A 641 -12.83 -38.82 -42.45
C ARG A 641 -13.43 -39.92 -43.33
N SER A 642 -14.13 -39.57 -44.41
CA SER A 642 -14.69 -40.57 -45.36
C SER A 642 -13.61 -41.40 -46.10
N GLY A 643 -12.35 -40.95 -46.10
CA GLY A 643 -11.21 -41.68 -46.65
C GLY A 643 -10.52 -42.65 -45.67
N GLN A 644 -10.93 -42.70 -44.40
CA GLN A 644 -10.46 -43.67 -43.41
C GLN A 644 -11.64 -44.49 -42.89
N THR A 645 -11.47 -45.82 -42.82
CA THR A 645 -12.56 -46.78 -42.58
C THR A 645 -13.47 -46.37 -41.43
N GLU A 646 -14.76 -46.25 -41.74
CA GLU A 646 -15.78 -45.76 -40.81
C GLU A 646 -15.80 -46.57 -39.51
N LYS A 647 -15.57 -45.89 -38.38
CA LYS A 647 -16.15 -46.32 -37.10
C LYS A 647 -17.46 -45.59 -36.93
N GLU A 648 -18.56 -46.31 -37.10
CA GLU A 648 -19.90 -45.83 -36.81
C GLU A 648 -19.96 -45.24 -35.38
N GLY A 649 -20.38 -43.98 -35.25
CA GLY A 649 -20.69 -43.36 -33.95
C GLY A 649 -20.22 -41.92 -33.71
N THR A 650 -19.24 -41.38 -34.46
CA THR A 650 -18.72 -40.01 -34.22
C THR A 650 -19.01 -39.04 -35.38
N THR A 651 -20.09 -38.28 -35.25
CA THR A 651 -20.61 -37.33 -36.26
C THR A 651 -19.83 -36.03 -36.41
N GLY A 652 -18.55 -36.14 -36.80
CA GLY A 652 -17.79 -35.25 -37.71
C GLY A 652 -17.65 -33.73 -37.52
N GLY A 653 -18.58 -32.99 -36.91
CA GLY A 653 -18.72 -31.53 -37.12
C GLY A 653 -18.56 -30.60 -35.92
N VAL A 654 -18.45 -31.12 -34.69
CA VAL A 654 -18.70 -30.31 -33.45
C VAL A 654 -17.52 -30.27 -32.49
N GLU A 655 -16.49 -31.09 -32.73
CA GLU A 655 -15.30 -31.23 -31.91
C GLU A 655 -14.64 -29.89 -31.53
N PRO A 656 -14.49 -28.89 -32.45
CA PRO A 656 -13.87 -27.60 -32.12
C PRO A 656 -14.69 -26.69 -31.20
N LEU A 657 -16.02 -26.78 -31.22
CA LEU A 657 -16.86 -25.92 -30.39
C LEU A 657 -16.85 -26.40 -28.94
N VAL A 658 -16.81 -27.72 -28.74
CA VAL A 658 -16.65 -28.35 -27.42
C VAL A 658 -15.25 -28.08 -26.89
N THR A 659 -14.19 -28.19 -27.70
CA THR A 659 -12.81 -27.86 -27.25
C THR A 659 -12.65 -26.37 -26.91
N PHE A 660 -13.36 -25.47 -27.62
CA PHE A 660 -13.42 -24.06 -27.26
C PHE A 660 -14.13 -23.82 -25.92
N LEU A 661 -15.28 -24.45 -25.66
CA LEU A 661 -15.99 -24.30 -24.38
C LEU A 661 -15.23 -24.88 -23.19
N GLU A 662 -14.47 -25.97 -23.40
CA GLU A 662 -13.52 -26.42 -22.39
C GLU A 662 -12.45 -25.35 -22.09
N LEU A 663 -11.95 -24.64 -23.10
CA LEU A 663 -11.02 -23.52 -22.92
C LEU A 663 -11.68 -22.32 -22.20
N VAL A 664 -12.96 -22.05 -22.47
CA VAL A 664 -13.74 -21.04 -21.72
C VAL A 664 -13.83 -21.39 -20.23
N ASN A 665 -14.18 -22.63 -19.90
CA ASN A 665 -14.22 -23.11 -18.51
C ASN A 665 -12.86 -23.00 -17.80
N VAL A 666 -11.74 -23.16 -18.53
CA VAL A 666 -10.38 -22.91 -18.01
C VAL A 666 -10.14 -21.42 -17.76
N GLY A 667 -10.65 -20.54 -18.64
CA GLY A 667 -10.62 -19.08 -18.45
C GLY A 667 -11.38 -18.63 -17.21
N ASP A 668 -12.59 -19.15 -17.00
CA ASP A 668 -13.43 -18.87 -15.83
C ASP A 668 -12.76 -19.31 -14.53
N LEU A 669 -12.08 -20.46 -14.53
CA LEU A 669 -11.30 -20.93 -13.37
C LEU A 669 -10.15 -19.96 -13.05
N ILE A 670 -9.41 -19.48 -14.07
CA ILE A 670 -8.35 -18.49 -13.87
C ILE A 670 -8.91 -17.16 -13.32
N GLN A 671 -10.08 -16.71 -13.80
CA GLN A 671 -10.75 -15.54 -13.23
C GLN A 671 -11.12 -15.74 -11.76
N GLN A 672 -11.70 -16.88 -11.39
CA GLN A 672 -12.02 -17.21 -10.00
C GLN A 672 -10.77 -17.25 -9.10
N MET A 673 -9.63 -17.71 -9.63
CA MET A 673 -8.37 -17.73 -8.90
C MET A 673 -7.82 -16.31 -8.68
N VAL A 674 -7.93 -15.43 -9.68
CA VAL A 674 -7.62 -14.00 -9.56
C VAL A 674 -8.54 -13.31 -8.54
N ASP A 675 -9.83 -13.66 -8.50
CA ASP A 675 -10.79 -13.15 -7.50
C ASP A 675 -10.39 -13.53 -6.08
N VAL A 676 -10.08 -14.80 -5.85
CA VAL A 676 -9.65 -15.32 -4.54
C VAL A 676 -8.33 -14.68 -4.13
N PHE A 677 -7.36 -14.57 -5.03
CA PHE A 677 -6.08 -13.91 -4.79
C PHE A 677 -6.26 -12.43 -4.40
N TYR A 678 -7.07 -11.67 -5.13
CA TYR A 678 -7.37 -10.27 -4.81
C TYR A 678 -7.99 -10.10 -3.41
N MET A 679 -8.95 -10.96 -3.05
CA MET A 679 -9.61 -10.90 -1.74
C MET A 679 -8.67 -11.32 -0.59
N GLN A 680 -7.83 -12.34 -0.80
CA GLN A 680 -6.94 -12.87 0.23
C GLN A 680 -5.67 -12.02 0.43
N GLU A 681 -5.07 -11.50 -0.63
CA GLU A 681 -3.76 -10.86 -0.56
C GLU A 681 -3.82 -9.32 -0.59
N LEU A 682 -4.84 -8.71 -1.23
CA LEU A 682 -5.00 -7.24 -1.24
C LEU A 682 -6.02 -6.74 -0.21
N VAL A 683 -7.22 -7.33 -0.17
CA VAL A 683 -8.30 -6.85 0.70
C VAL A 683 -8.09 -7.28 2.16
N THR A 684 -7.80 -8.57 2.41
CA THR A 684 -7.68 -9.09 3.79
C THR A 684 -6.55 -8.45 4.62
N PRO A 685 -5.35 -8.15 4.07
CA PRO A 685 -4.30 -7.43 4.81
C PRO A 685 -4.55 -5.92 4.92
N GLY A 686 -5.63 -5.40 4.31
CA GLY A 686 -5.96 -3.99 4.30
C GLY A 686 -5.02 -3.15 3.43
N LEU A 687 -4.44 -3.73 2.37
CA LEU A 687 -3.70 -2.97 1.35
C LEU A 687 -4.68 -2.06 0.60
N THR A 688 -5.75 -2.66 0.08
CA THR A 688 -6.70 -2.03 -0.83
C THR A 688 -8.13 -2.24 -0.32
N ASP A 689 -8.96 -1.20 -0.39
CA ASP A 689 -10.39 -1.29 -0.03
C ASP A 689 -11.18 -1.90 -1.20
N ARG A 690 -12.05 -2.86 -0.90
CA ARG A 690 -12.92 -3.54 -1.87
C ARG A 690 -13.89 -2.56 -2.53
N ASP A 691 -14.35 -1.55 -1.79
CA ASP A 691 -15.40 -0.63 -2.24
C ASP A 691 -14.83 0.67 -2.84
N ASP A 692 -13.49 0.80 -2.94
CA ASP A 692 -12.82 1.90 -3.64
C ASP A 692 -12.83 1.72 -5.17
N PHE A 693 -13.91 2.23 -5.79
CA PHE A 693 -14.07 2.26 -7.25
C PHE A 693 -13.06 3.18 -7.98
N LEU A 694 -12.32 4.04 -7.27
CA LEU A 694 -11.30 4.90 -7.88
C LEU A 694 -9.95 4.20 -8.00
N ASN A 695 -9.69 3.18 -7.19
CA ASN A 695 -8.42 2.44 -7.22
C ASN A 695 -8.15 1.83 -8.63
N PRO A 696 -6.94 2.07 -9.21
CA PRO A 696 -6.54 1.46 -10.49
C PRO A 696 -6.61 -0.08 -10.53
N ALA A 697 -6.31 -0.78 -9.43
CA ALA A 697 -6.38 -2.24 -9.34
C ALA A 697 -7.81 -2.76 -9.53
N VAL A 698 -8.81 -2.11 -8.92
CA VAL A 698 -10.23 -2.46 -9.09
C VAL A 698 -10.70 -2.23 -10.54
N LYS A 699 -10.15 -1.22 -11.22
CA LYS A 699 -10.47 -0.91 -12.62
C LYS A 699 -9.85 -1.93 -13.58
N GLU A 700 -8.58 -2.28 -13.42
CA GLU A 700 -7.93 -3.31 -14.25
C GLU A 700 -8.50 -4.69 -13.99
N LYS A 701 -8.93 -5.00 -12.75
CA LYS A 701 -9.71 -6.22 -12.47
C LYS A 701 -10.98 -6.30 -13.33
N LYS A 702 -11.82 -5.26 -13.31
CA LYS A 702 -13.05 -5.22 -14.14
C LYS A 702 -12.75 -5.24 -15.64
N ARG A 703 -11.62 -4.66 -16.06
CA ARG A 703 -11.17 -4.69 -17.46
C ARG A 703 -10.71 -6.09 -17.89
N PHE A 704 -10.09 -6.85 -16.98
CA PHE A 704 -9.73 -8.26 -17.19
C PHE A 704 -10.99 -9.14 -17.32
N GLU A 705 -11.97 -8.97 -16.42
CA GLU A 705 -13.30 -9.62 -16.50
C GLU A 705 -13.97 -9.32 -17.86
N GLN A 706 -14.08 -8.04 -18.23
CA GLN A 706 -14.66 -7.61 -19.51
C GLN A 706 -13.90 -8.16 -20.74
N MET A 707 -12.57 -8.24 -20.68
CA MET A 707 -11.75 -8.78 -21.77
C MET A 707 -12.05 -10.26 -22.02
N LEU A 708 -12.25 -11.04 -20.95
CA LEU A 708 -12.68 -12.43 -21.06
C LEU A 708 -14.07 -12.53 -21.72
N ASP A 709 -15.07 -11.81 -21.18
CA ASP A 709 -16.43 -11.78 -21.71
C ASP A 709 -16.48 -11.46 -23.21
N GLU A 710 -15.74 -10.43 -23.65
CA GLU A 710 -15.66 -10.03 -25.06
C GLU A 710 -15.06 -11.14 -25.96
N ARG A 711 -14.08 -11.89 -25.46
CA ARG A 711 -13.41 -12.98 -26.20
C ARG A 711 -14.23 -14.27 -26.24
N VAL A 712 -14.89 -14.61 -25.14
CA VAL A 712 -15.86 -15.70 -25.08
C VAL A 712 -17.01 -15.44 -26.07
N ALA A 713 -17.60 -14.24 -26.04
CA ALA A 713 -18.65 -13.84 -26.98
C ALA A 713 -18.20 -13.89 -28.45
N ALA A 714 -16.97 -13.43 -28.75
CA ALA A 714 -16.41 -13.50 -30.10
C ALA A 714 -16.23 -14.93 -30.61
N GLY A 715 -15.71 -15.84 -29.77
CA GLY A 715 -15.52 -17.25 -30.13
C GLY A 715 -16.82 -18.02 -30.27
N MET A 716 -17.79 -17.81 -29.37
CA MET A 716 -19.15 -18.35 -29.51
C MET A 716 -19.81 -17.85 -30.80
N GLY A 717 -19.70 -16.55 -31.10
CA GLY A 717 -20.23 -15.96 -32.33
C GLY A 717 -19.66 -16.60 -33.59
N LYS A 718 -18.36 -16.91 -33.61
CA LYS A 718 -17.71 -17.64 -34.71
C LYS A 718 -18.11 -19.11 -34.78
N GLY A 719 -18.30 -19.77 -33.63
CA GLY A 719 -18.87 -21.12 -33.57
C GLY A 719 -20.27 -21.20 -34.19
N ILE A 720 -21.11 -20.20 -33.93
CA ILE A 720 -22.46 -20.11 -34.51
C ILE A 720 -22.39 -19.73 -36.01
N ASP A 721 -21.48 -18.85 -36.44
CA ASP A 721 -21.26 -18.55 -37.87
C ASP A 721 -21.05 -19.86 -38.67
N VAL A 722 -20.11 -20.71 -38.23
CA VAL A 722 -19.80 -21.98 -38.93
C VAL A 722 -20.99 -22.95 -38.96
N LEU A 723 -21.75 -23.04 -37.86
CA LEU A 723 -22.97 -23.86 -37.82
C LEU A 723 -24.01 -23.35 -38.83
N MET A 724 -24.19 -22.04 -38.92
CA MET A 724 -25.16 -21.42 -39.84
C MET A 724 -24.72 -21.50 -41.30
N ASP A 725 -23.43 -21.43 -41.59
CA ASP A 725 -22.87 -21.64 -42.94
C ASP A 725 -23.05 -23.09 -43.42
N GLU A 726 -23.02 -24.07 -42.51
CA GLU A 726 -23.36 -25.46 -42.82
C GLU A 726 -24.86 -25.64 -43.06
N VAL A 727 -25.72 -24.97 -42.26
CA VAL A 727 -27.18 -24.97 -42.48
C VAL A 727 -27.55 -24.30 -43.81
N GLU A 728 -26.96 -23.15 -44.16
CA GLU A 728 -27.20 -22.51 -45.46
C GLU A 728 -26.78 -23.42 -46.63
N TYR A 729 -25.68 -24.16 -46.48
CA TYR A 729 -25.23 -25.13 -47.48
C TYR A 729 -26.16 -26.36 -47.59
N MET A 730 -26.63 -26.91 -46.47
CA MET A 730 -27.65 -27.98 -46.49
C MET A 730 -28.90 -27.50 -47.23
N CYS A 731 -29.41 -26.32 -46.89
CA CYS A 731 -30.54 -25.69 -47.58
C CYS A 731 -30.26 -25.39 -49.07
N ALA A 732 -29.02 -25.14 -49.48
CA ALA A 732 -28.66 -24.86 -50.87
C ALA A 732 -28.39 -26.11 -51.72
N THR A 733 -28.06 -27.26 -51.11
CA THR A 733 -27.63 -28.47 -51.83
C THR A 733 -28.56 -29.67 -51.70
N LEU A 734 -29.30 -29.78 -50.59
CA LEU A 734 -30.21 -30.90 -50.34
C LEU A 734 -31.65 -30.58 -50.75
N GLN A 735 -32.09 -29.33 -50.63
CA GLN A 735 -33.44 -28.93 -51.04
C GLN A 735 -33.50 -28.74 -52.55
N LEU A 736 -34.27 -29.58 -53.23
CA LEU A 736 -34.45 -29.52 -54.67
C LEU A 736 -35.52 -28.48 -55.02
N THR A 737 -35.39 -27.85 -56.18
CA THR A 737 -36.44 -26.95 -56.72
C THR A 737 -37.77 -27.67 -56.93
N ALA A 738 -37.75 -28.99 -57.14
CA ALA A 738 -38.92 -29.85 -57.23
C ALA A 738 -39.67 -30.03 -55.90
N ASP A 739 -39.04 -29.77 -54.74
CA ASP A 739 -39.69 -29.97 -53.43
C ASP A 739 -40.77 -28.92 -53.15
N PHE A 740 -40.55 -27.69 -53.62
CA PHE A 740 -41.48 -26.56 -53.47
C PHE A 740 -42.19 -26.17 -54.77
N ASN A 741 -41.79 -26.71 -55.92
CA ASN A 741 -42.49 -26.50 -57.19
C ASN A 741 -42.55 -27.79 -58.03
N THR A 742 -43.64 -28.54 -57.84
CA THR A 742 -43.95 -29.77 -58.57
C THR A 742 -44.12 -29.56 -60.08
N ASP A 743 -44.59 -28.38 -60.51
CA ASP A 743 -44.74 -28.01 -61.93
C ASP A 743 -43.40 -27.78 -62.65
N ALA A 744 -42.28 -27.67 -61.92
CA ALA A 744 -40.96 -27.50 -62.50
C ALA A 744 -40.31 -28.80 -63.01
N VAL A 745 -40.99 -29.96 -62.85
CA VAL A 745 -40.42 -31.27 -63.18
C VAL A 745 -40.84 -31.71 -64.59
N ASP A 746 -39.88 -31.81 -65.51
CA ASP A 746 -40.08 -32.40 -66.84
C ASP A 746 -40.66 -33.83 -66.72
N ALA A 747 -41.84 -34.07 -67.30
CA ALA A 747 -42.57 -35.35 -67.23
C ALA A 747 -41.83 -36.57 -67.84
N LYS A 748 -40.64 -36.34 -68.42
CA LYS A 748 -39.73 -37.36 -68.96
C LYS A 748 -38.83 -37.99 -67.91
N THR A 749 -38.56 -37.33 -66.78
CA THR A 749 -37.54 -37.77 -65.79
C THR A 749 -38.14 -38.54 -64.61
N LEU A 750 -39.47 -38.56 -64.46
CA LEU A 750 -40.20 -39.26 -63.41
C LEU A 750 -40.03 -40.79 -63.51
N THR A 751 -39.71 -41.44 -62.40
CA THR A 751 -39.61 -42.91 -62.33
C THR A 751 -41.01 -43.55 -62.38
N GLY A 752 -41.06 -44.87 -62.62
CA GLY A 752 -42.32 -45.60 -62.74
C GLY A 752 -43.22 -45.57 -61.49
N ASN A 753 -42.65 -45.34 -60.32
CA ASN A 753 -43.42 -45.18 -59.07
C ASN A 753 -44.00 -43.78 -58.92
N ASP A 754 -43.26 -42.74 -59.29
CA ASP A 754 -43.70 -41.34 -59.16
C ASP A 754 -44.89 -41.05 -60.07
N LYS A 755 -44.89 -41.62 -61.28
CA LYS A 755 -46.04 -41.58 -62.20
C LYS A 755 -47.30 -42.26 -61.64
N ARG A 756 -47.13 -43.24 -60.75
CA ARG A 756 -48.25 -43.89 -60.03
C ARG A 756 -48.73 -43.04 -58.86
N ALA A 757 -47.83 -42.47 -58.06
CA ALA A 757 -48.19 -41.59 -56.94
C ALA A 757 -48.95 -40.34 -57.42
N SER A 758 -48.44 -39.69 -58.48
CA SER A 758 -49.07 -38.51 -59.09
C SER A 758 -50.43 -38.82 -59.74
N MET A 759 -50.59 -39.98 -60.41
CA MET A 759 -51.89 -40.40 -60.95
C MET A 759 -52.91 -40.79 -59.85
N MET A 760 -52.44 -41.21 -58.68
CA MET A 760 -53.30 -41.71 -57.59
C MET A 760 -53.57 -40.66 -56.49
N GLY A 761 -53.15 -39.41 -56.69
CA GLY A 761 -53.42 -38.29 -55.77
C GLY A 761 -52.69 -38.40 -54.42
N LEU A 762 -51.68 -39.27 -54.30
CA LEU A 762 -50.88 -39.41 -53.08
C LEU A 762 -49.82 -38.30 -53.05
N VAL A 763 -50.24 -37.10 -52.62
CA VAL A 763 -49.32 -36.05 -52.18
C VAL A 763 -48.65 -36.54 -50.90
N ASP A 764 -47.31 -36.54 -50.88
CA ASP A 764 -46.54 -36.86 -49.69
C ASP A 764 -46.61 -35.68 -48.69
N ILE A 765 -47.52 -35.80 -47.72
CA ILE A 765 -47.77 -34.78 -46.69
C ILE A 765 -46.82 -35.02 -45.52
N GLY A 766 -45.64 -34.39 -45.58
CA GLY A 766 -44.66 -34.39 -44.51
C GLY A 766 -43.58 -33.32 -44.69
N PRO A 767 -42.73 -33.09 -43.67
CA PRO A 767 -41.58 -32.20 -43.78
C PRO A 767 -40.55 -32.79 -44.73
N THR A 768 -39.81 -31.94 -45.45
CA THR A 768 -38.76 -32.38 -46.36
C THR A 768 -37.56 -32.98 -45.60
N GLU A 769 -36.82 -33.84 -46.30
CA GLU A 769 -35.61 -34.46 -45.73
C GLU A 769 -34.53 -33.43 -45.37
N THR A 770 -34.49 -32.28 -46.05
CA THR A 770 -33.61 -31.17 -45.68
C THR A 770 -34.05 -30.54 -44.36
N ALA A 771 -35.35 -30.29 -44.15
CA ALA A 771 -35.84 -29.69 -42.92
C ALA A 771 -35.55 -30.57 -41.70
N LYS A 772 -35.74 -31.89 -41.83
CA LYS A 772 -35.34 -32.88 -40.83
C LYS A 772 -33.84 -32.80 -40.52
N ARG A 773 -32.98 -32.91 -41.54
CA ARG A 773 -31.51 -32.85 -41.39
C ARG A 773 -31.00 -31.55 -40.78
N VAL A 774 -31.61 -30.40 -41.10
CA VAL A 774 -31.27 -29.11 -40.49
C VAL A 774 -31.59 -29.12 -39.00
N VAL A 775 -32.79 -29.58 -38.61
CA VAL A 775 -33.16 -29.71 -37.19
C VAL A 775 -32.25 -30.70 -36.48
N ASP A 776 -32.03 -31.90 -37.05
CA ASP A 776 -31.15 -32.92 -36.46
C ASP A 776 -29.72 -32.39 -36.24
N THR A 777 -29.18 -31.64 -37.19
CA THR A 777 -27.85 -31.03 -37.08
C THR A 777 -27.80 -30.01 -35.94
N ILE A 778 -28.71 -29.03 -35.92
CA ILE A 778 -28.71 -28.00 -34.87
C ILE A 778 -29.01 -28.61 -33.49
N GLN A 779 -29.90 -29.61 -33.42
CA GLN A 779 -30.23 -30.33 -32.19
C GLN A 779 -29.03 -31.14 -31.66
N GLN A 780 -28.25 -31.79 -32.54
CA GLN A 780 -27.00 -32.45 -32.16
C GLN A 780 -25.98 -31.44 -31.62
N HIS A 781 -25.72 -30.37 -32.39
CA HIS A 781 -24.77 -29.31 -31.98
C HIS A 781 -25.15 -28.67 -30.65
N THR A 782 -26.42 -28.32 -30.46
CA THR A 782 -26.94 -27.76 -29.20
C THR A 782 -26.88 -28.77 -28.06
N GLY A 783 -27.25 -30.03 -28.32
CA GLY A 783 -27.26 -31.10 -27.33
C GLY A 783 -25.88 -31.40 -26.73
N MET A 784 -24.80 -31.22 -27.50
CA MET A 784 -23.41 -31.38 -27.01
C MET A 784 -22.94 -30.28 -26.04
N LEU A 785 -23.66 -29.16 -25.97
CA LEU A 785 -23.36 -28.05 -25.03
C LEU A 785 -24.14 -28.21 -23.70
N VAL A 786 -25.15 -29.08 -23.68
CA VAL A 786 -25.96 -29.36 -22.48
C VAL A 786 -25.13 -30.18 -21.49
N GLY A 787 -24.66 -29.52 -20.43
CA GLY A 787 -23.88 -30.15 -19.35
C GLY A 787 -22.38 -29.89 -19.41
N SER A 788 -21.87 -29.25 -20.47
CA SER A 788 -20.48 -28.79 -20.59
C SER A 788 -20.34 -27.26 -20.42
N THR A 789 -21.46 -26.54 -20.34
CA THR A 789 -21.55 -25.08 -20.33
C THR A 789 -22.58 -24.59 -19.32
N ASP A 790 -22.34 -23.42 -18.75
CA ASP A 790 -23.25 -22.75 -17.81
C ASP A 790 -24.60 -22.38 -18.43
N LYS A 791 -25.66 -22.47 -17.62
CA LYS A 791 -27.04 -22.26 -18.10
C LYS A 791 -27.25 -20.89 -18.76
N ASN A 792 -26.69 -19.82 -18.19
CA ASN A 792 -26.86 -18.46 -18.73
C ASN A 792 -26.21 -18.33 -20.12
N MET A 793 -25.02 -18.90 -20.30
CA MET A 793 -24.31 -18.93 -21.57
C MET A 793 -25.02 -19.80 -22.61
N LEU A 794 -25.56 -20.95 -22.18
CA LEU A 794 -26.39 -21.83 -23.01
C LEU A 794 -27.70 -21.16 -23.46
N ASP A 795 -28.37 -20.41 -22.58
CA ASP A 795 -29.60 -19.67 -22.90
C ASP A 795 -29.34 -18.54 -23.93
N VAL A 796 -28.18 -17.86 -23.84
CA VAL A 796 -27.72 -16.87 -24.84
C VAL A 796 -27.36 -17.55 -26.17
N PHE A 797 -26.62 -18.66 -26.13
CA PHE A 797 -26.27 -19.44 -27.32
C PHE A 797 -27.52 -19.90 -28.09
N ASN A 798 -28.50 -20.48 -27.38
CA ASN A 798 -29.75 -20.96 -27.97
C ASN A 798 -30.59 -19.83 -28.56
N GLN A 799 -30.58 -18.65 -27.93
CA GLN A 799 -31.23 -17.46 -28.48
C GLN A 799 -30.59 -17.01 -29.80
N GLU A 800 -29.26 -16.89 -29.83
CA GLU A 800 -28.53 -16.44 -31.01
C GLU A 800 -28.63 -17.44 -32.17
N VAL A 801 -28.52 -18.74 -31.88
CA VAL A 801 -28.76 -19.83 -32.85
C VAL A 801 -30.15 -19.73 -33.46
N GLY A 802 -31.18 -19.51 -32.63
CA GLY A 802 -32.57 -19.38 -33.10
C GLY A 802 -32.82 -18.14 -33.97
N LEU A 803 -32.23 -16.99 -33.63
CA LEU A 803 -32.32 -15.76 -34.43
C LEU A 803 -31.61 -15.90 -35.77
N ARG A 804 -30.42 -16.50 -35.80
CA ARG A 804 -29.68 -16.70 -37.06
C ARG A 804 -30.30 -17.77 -37.95
N LEU A 805 -30.83 -18.85 -37.37
CA LEU A 805 -31.60 -19.83 -38.12
C LEU A 805 -32.80 -19.16 -38.81
N PHE A 806 -33.54 -18.29 -38.12
CA PHE A 806 -34.65 -17.54 -38.71
C PHE A 806 -34.18 -16.70 -39.92
N GLY A 807 -33.02 -16.03 -39.81
CA GLY A 807 -32.39 -15.31 -40.92
C GLY A 807 -32.02 -16.21 -42.12
N VAL A 808 -31.38 -17.35 -41.86
CA VAL A 808 -31.01 -18.34 -42.90
C VAL A 808 -32.25 -18.92 -43.58
N LEU A 809 -33.31 -19.24 -42.83
CA LEU A 809 -34.58 -19.72 -43.37
C LEU A 809 -35.26 -18.67 -44.25
N CYS A 810 -35.33 -17.41 -43.80
CA CYS A 810 -35.85 -16.31 -44.61
C CYS A 810 -35.08 -16.15 -45.93
N LYS A 811 -33.74 -16.20 -45.87
CA LYS A 811 -32.85 -16.14 -47.04
C LYS A 811 -33.04 -17.33 -47.98
N HIS A 812 -33.26 -18.53 -47.45
CA HIS A 812 -33.54 -19.73 -48.23
C HIS A 812 -34.90 -19.68 -48.92
N ILE A 813 -35.98 -19.36 -48.20
CA ILE A 813 -37.34 -19.21 -48.76
C ILE A 813 -37.34 -18.17 -49.87
N LYS A 814 -36.68 -17.00 -49.67
CA LYS A 814 -36.53 -15.98 -50.72
C LYS A 814 -35.80 -16.50 -51.97
N ARG A 815 -34.93 -17.50 -51.89
CA ARG A 815 -34.23 -18.06 -53.06
C ARG A 815 -35.08 -19.04 -53.88
N GLN A 816 -36.12 -19.63 -53.30
CA GLN A 816 -36.93 -20.66 -53.95
C GLN A 816 -38.06 -20.08 -54.81
N ARG A 817 -38.67 -20.93 -55.65
CA ARG A 817 -39.96 -20.69 -56.31
C ARG A 817 -40.97 -21.68 -55.73
N ILE A 818 -42.11 -21.18 -55.26
CA ILE A 818 -43.05 -21.97 -54.45
C ILE A 818 -44.41 -22.00 -55.14
N GLY A 819 -44.88 -23.19 -55.50
CA GLY A 819 -46.23 -23.46 -56.01
C GLY A 819 -47.24 -23.76 -54.90
N VAL A 820 -48.53 -23.87 -55.24
CA VAL A 820 -49.61 -24.12 -54.27
C VAL A 820 -49.45 -25.48 -53.57
N ASP A 821 -49.12 -26.53 -54.32
CA ASP A 821 -48.85 -27.87 -53.74
C ASP A 821 -47.58 -27.86 -52.86
N GLY A 822 -46.55 -27.12 -53.28
CA GLY A 822 -45.30 -26.96 -52.53
C GLY A 822 -45.46 -26.12 -51.25
N ALA A 823 -46.46 -25.24 -51.19
CA ALA A 823 -46.79 -24.46 -50.00
C ALA A 823 -47.14 -25.37 -48.81
N ILE A 824 -47.83 -26.49 -49.06
CA ILE A 824 -48.20 -27.47 -48.03
C ILE A 824 -46.95 -28.08 -47.38
N LYS A 825 -45.93 -28.42 -48.18
CA LYS A 825 -44.63 -28.90 -47.68
C LYS A 825 -43.87 -27.82 -46.93
N LEU A 826 -43.81 -26.60 -47.44
CA LEU A 826 -43.17 -25.46 -46.77
C LEU A 826 -43.81 -25.16 -45.40
N ILE A 827 -45.13 -25.25 -45.28
CA ILE A 827 -45.85 -25.11 -44.01
C ILE A 827 -45.47 -26.24 -43.05
N SER A 828 -45.33 -27.48 -43.55
CA SER A 828 -44.85 -28.62 -42.75
C SER A 828 -43.42 -28.41 -42.22
N ASP A 829 -42.52 -27.88 -43.05
CA ASP A 829 -41.14 -27.55 -42.66
C ASP A 829 -41.12 -26.46 -41.58
N ILE A 830 -41.90 -25.39 -41.74
CA ILE A 830 -41.96 -24.28 -40.78
C ILE A 830 -42.61 -24.72 -39.46
N ASN A 831 -43.60 -25.62 -39.48
CA ASN A 831 -44.13 -26.23 -38.27
C ASN A 831 -43.08 -27.10 -37.55
N LEU A 832 -42.22 -27.81 -38.29
CA LEU A 832 -41.10 -28.56 -37.71
C LEU A 832 -40.08 -27.63 -37.05
N TYR A 833 -39.65 -26.56 -37.74
CA TYR A 833 -38.75 -25.56 -37.17
C TYR A 833 -39.36 -24.85 -35.94
N SER A 834 -40.63 -24.46 -35.99
CA SER A 834 -41.33 -23.85 -34.85
C SER A 834 -41.43 -24.81 -33.65
N SER A 835 -41.60 -26.10 -33.89
CA SER A 835 -41.63 -27.12 -32.83
C SER A 835 -40.25 -27.31 -32.19
N PHE A 836 -39.20 -27.35 -33.01
CA PHE A 836 -37.81 -27.39 -32.54
C PHE A 836 -37.46 -26.15 -31.69
N ILE A 837 -37.77 -24.93 -32.15
CA ILE A 837 -37.50 -23.70 -31.38
C ILE A 837 -38.29 -23.64 -30.07
N THR A 838 -39.53 -24.16 -30.05
CA THR A 838 -40.29 -24.31 -28.80
C THR A 838 -39.57 -25.26 -27.82
N SER A 839 -38.89 -26.30 -28.31
CA SER A 839 -38.12 -27.21 -27.45
C SER A 839 -36.88 -26.56 -26.81
N LEU A 840 -36.31 -25.52 -27.42
CA LEU A 840 -35.21 -24.71 -26.84
C LEU A 840 -35.67 -23.80 -25.69
N ARG A 841 -36.98 -23.71 -25.42
CA ARG A 841 -37.61 -22.97 -24.30
C ARG A 841 -37.36 -21.45 -24.25
N GLN A 842 -36.77 -20.86 -25.28
CA GLN A 842 -36.44 -19.44 -25.30
C GLN A 842 -37.64 -18.57 -25.75
N LYS A 843 -38.15 -17.73 -24.85
CA LYS A 843 -39.40 -16.97 -25.04
C LYS A 843 -39.29 -15.88 -26.11
N SER A 844 -38.13 -15.27 -26.27
CA SER A 844 -37.88 -14.20 -27.24
C SER A 844 -37.97 -14.67 -28.70
N LEU A 845 -37.81 -15.97 -28.97
CA LEU A 845 -37.86 -16.54 -30.32
C LEU A 845 -39.29 -16.85 -30.80
N LEU A 846 -40.23 -17.08 -29.89
CA LEU A 846 -41.58 -17.54 -30.25
C LEU A 846 -42.32 -16.59 -31.22
N PRO A 847 -42.25 -15.25 -31.08
CA PRO A 847 -42.86 -14.34 -32.03
C PRO A 847 -42.32 -14.47 -33.46
N TYR A 848 -41.01 -14.68 -33.63
CA TYR A 848 -40.36 -14.82 -34.94
C TYR A 848 -40.86 -16.03 -35.71
N TYR A 849 -40.94 -17.19 -35.05
CA TYR A 849 -41.42 -18.42 -35.69
C TYR A 849 -42.95 -18.47 -35.83
N SER A 850 -43.69 -17.74 -34.98
CA SER A 850 -45.12 -17.46 -35.18
C SER A 850 -45.33 -16.62 -36.45
N ALA A 851 -44.62 -15.50 -36.60
CA ALA A 851 -44.69 -14.66 -37.79
C ALA A 851 -44.25 -15.41 -39.07
N LEU A 852 -43.25 -16.28 -38.99
CA LEU A 852 -42.83 -17.14 -40.12
C LEU A 852 -43.92 -18.16 -40.52
N ARG A 853 -44.72 -18.64 -39.56
CA ARG A 853 -45.85 -19.55 -39.78
C ARG A 853 -47.08 -18.85 -40.36
N GLU A 854 -47.30 -17.58 -40.03
CA GLU A 854 -48.32 -16.75 -40.71
C GLU A 854 -47.85 -16.34 -42.11
N LEU A 855 -46.55 -16.06 -42.29
CA LEU A 855 -45.95 -15.75 -43.60
C LEU A 855 -46.07 -16.91 -44.61
N SER A 856 -45.96 -18.17 -44.18
CA SER A 856 -46.06 -19.31 -45.10
C SER A 856 -47.46 -19.55 -45.65
N GLN A 857 -48.51 -19.05 -45.00
CA GLN A 857 -49.89 -19.12 -45.49
C GLN A 857 -50.10 -18.31 -46.78
N ILE A 858 -49.25 -17.29 -47.04
CA ILE A 858 -49.26 -16.45 -48.26
C ILE A 858 -49.15 -17.28 -49.54
N TYR A 859 -48.48 -18.43 -49.49
CA TYR A 859 -48.33 -19.33 -50.64
C TYR A 859 -49.59 -20.16 -50.93
N LEU A 860 -50.56 -20.19 -49.99
CA LEU A 860 -51.91 -20.71 -50.20
C LEU A 860 -52.90 -19.57 -50.50
N GLU A 861 -53.16 -18.69 -49.54
CA GLU A 861 -54.18 -17.63 -49.63
C GLU A 861 -53.56 -16.23 -49.55
N LEU A 862 -53.73 -15.43 -50.61
CA LEU A 862 -52.90 -14.25 -50.84
C LEU A 862 -53.52 -12.92 -50.40
N ALA A 863 -54.79 -12.69 -50.74
CA ALA A 863 -55.41 -11.36 -50.69
C ALA A 863 -55.82 -10.89 -49.28
N THR A 864 -56.12 -11.83 -48.38
CA THR A 864 -56.56 -11.56 -47.00
C THR A 864 -55.38 -11.38 -46.04
N ILE A 865 -54.28 -12.09 -46.29
CA ILE A 865 -53.16 -12.23 -45.34
C ILE A 865 -52.16 -11.08 -45.45
N ILE A 866 -51.87 -10.60 -46.67
CA ILE A 866 -50.91 -9.50 -46.89
C ILE A 866 -51.44 -8.14 -46.36
N ALA A 867 -52.76 -7.96 -46.27
CA ALA A 867 -53.37 -6.70 -45.81
C ALA A 867 -53.33 -6.51 -44.28
N ASP A 868 -53.09 -7.58 -43.50
CA ASP A 868 -53.10 -7.56 -42.04
C ASP A 868 -51.67 -7.48 -41.47
N ASN A 869 -51.18 -6.24 -41.28
CA ASN A 869 -49.85 -6.00 -40.70
C ASN A 869 -49.72 -6.45 -39.23
N ASP A 870 -50.81 -6.50 -38.46
CA ASP A 870 -50.76 -6.84 -37.03
C ASP A 870 -50.48 -8.35 -36.83
N ARG A 871 -50.82 -9.17 -37.84
CA ARG A 871 -50.62 -10.63 -37.89
C ARG A 871 -49.15 -11.07 -37.78
N TYR A 872 -48.19 -10.20 -38.15
CA TYR A 872 -46.76 -10.49 -38.12
C TYR A 872 -46.04 -10.00 -36.84
N HIS A 873 -46.78 -9.52 -35.84
CA HIS A 873 -46.24 -9.02 -34.56
C HIS A 873 -45.17 -7.91 -34.72
N GLY A 874 -45.20 -7.16 -35.82
CA GLY A 874 -44.20 -6.12 -36.15
C GLY A 874 -42.82 -6.63 -36.57
N ILE A 875 -42.67 -7.94 -36.83
CA ILE A 875 -41.38 -8.57 -37.20
C ILE A 875 -41.08 -8.41 -38.69
N PHE A 876 -42.11 -8.60 -39.53
CA PHE A 876 -42.04 -8.32 -40.96
C PHE A 876 -42.78 -7.03 -41.28
N ARG A 877 -42.20 -6.20 -42.15
CA ARG A 877 -42.88 -5.06 -42.77
C ARG A 877 -43.61 -5.52 -44.03
N ALA A 878 -44.69 -4.83 -44.40
CA ALA A 878 -45.43 -5.09 -45.64
C ALA A 878 -44.53 -5.20 -46.90
N GLU A 879 -43.47 -4.37 -46.99
CA GLU A 879 -42.46 -4.41 -48.05
C GLU A 879 -41.71 -5.75 -48.09
N GLU A 880 -41.31 -6.28 -46.93
CA GLU A 880 -40.60 -7.56 -46.83
C GLU A 880 -41.53 -8.73 -47.13
N VAL A 881 -42.79 -8.67 -46.67
CA VAL A 881 -43.86 -9.64 -46.97
C VAL A 881 -44.11 -9.71 -48.49
N TYR A 882 -44.08 -8.57 -49.18
CA TYR A 882 -44.18 -8.49 -50.63
C TYR A 882 -43.00 -9.21 -51.33
N GLU A 883 -41.75 -9.06 -50.87
CA GLU A 883 -40.60 -9.81 -51.42
C GLU A 883 -40.74 -11.34 -51.30
N PHE A 884 -41.44 -11.84 -50.27
CA PHE A 884 -41.78 -13.26 -50.15
C PHE A 884 -42.90 -13.65 -51.12
N ALA A 885 -43.94 -12.82 -51.27
CA ALA A 885 -45.03 -13.05 -52.21
C ALA A 885 -44.55 -13.11 -53.67
N GLU A 886 -43.54 -12.30 -54.04
CA GLU A 886 -42.89 -12.34 -55.37
C GLU A 886 -42.32 -13.72 -55.75
N ARG A 887 -42.10 -14.62 -54.78
CA ARG A 887 -41.53 -15.97 -54.98
C ARG A 887 -42.57 -17.03 -55.29
N ARG A 888 -43.86 -16.70 -55.25
CA ARG A 888 -44.93 -17.57 -55.77
C ARG A 888 -44.66 -17.97 -57.23
N ALA A 889 -45.03 -19.19 -57.61
CA ALA A 889 -44.93 -19.68 -58.99
C ALA A 889 -45.92 -18.95 -59.92
N ASP A 890 -47.11 -18.63 -59.43
CA ASP A 890 -48.18 -17.92 -60.13
C ASP A 890 -48.10 -16.38 -60.01
N TRP A 891 -47.01 -15.83 -59.47
CA TRP A 891 -46.88 -14.41 -59.12
C TRP A 891 -47.34 -13.45 -60.22
N TYR A 892 -46.93 -13.67 -61.48
CA TYR A 892 -47.30 -12.79 -62.60
C TYR A 892 -48.80 -12.73 -62.89
N ALA A 893 -49.58 -13.75 -62.50
CA ALA A 893 -51.02 -13.74 -62.60
C ALA A 893 -51.66 -12.92 -61.47
N VAL A 894 -51.22 -13.14 -60.22
CA VAL A 894 -51.87 -12.57 -59.02
C VAL A 894 -51.30 -11.21 -58.59
N ARG A 895 -50.15 -10.78 -59.14
CA ARG A 895 -49.47 -9.51 -58.83
C ARG A 895 -50.41 -8.31 -58.81
N ARG A 896 -51.32 -8.20 -59.79
CA ARG A 896 -52.25 -7.05 -59.88
C ARG A 896 -53.25 -7.00 -58.73
N ASP A 897 -53.68 -8.16 -58.24
CA ASP A 897 -54.61 -8.25 -57.11
C ASP A 897 -53.89 -7.96 -55.78
N VAL A 898 -52.62 -8.34 -55.66
CA VAL A 898 -51.76 -7.97 -54.52
C VAL A 898 -51.43 -6.49 -54.49
N GLU A 899 -50.98 -5.91 -55.61
CA GLU A 899 -50.71 -4.46 -55.70
C GLU A 899 -51.98 -3.64 -55.42
N ARG A 900 -53.15 -4.14 -55.82
CA ARG A 900 -54.46 -3.55 -55.49
C ARG A 900 -54.81 -3.67 -54.01
N ALA A 901 -54.56 -4.81 -53.37
CA ALA A 901 -54.83 -5.02 -51.95
C ALA A 901 -53.89 -4.23 -51.04
N MET A 902 -52.61 -4.11 -51.40
CA MET A 902 -51.59 -3.39 -50.61
C MET A 902 -51.62 -1.87 -50.79
N TYR A 903 -51.73 -1.40 -52.03
CA TYR A 903 -51.58 0.03 -52.36
C TYR A 903 -52.90 0.71 -52.75
N GLY A 904 -54.03 -0.01 -52.72
CA GLY A 904 -55.35 0.53 -53.09
C GLY A 904 -55.49 0.89 -54.57
N ILE A 905 -54.58 0.43 -55.43
CA ILE A 905 -54.54 0.78 -56.86
C ILE A 905 -55.79 0.22 -57.57
N GLY A 906 -56.77 1.08 -57.82
CA GLY A 906 -58.07 0.71 -58.40
C GLY A 906 -59.27 1.00 -57.49
N CYS A 907 -59.07 1.59 -56.30
CA CYS A 907 -60.15 2.19 -55.52
C CYS A 907 -60.58 3.52 -56.15
N THR A 908 -61.66 3.49 -56.93
CA THR A 908 -62.46 4.70 -57.17
C THR A 908 -63.31 4.95 -55.93
N VAL A 909 -63.29 6.18 -55.41
CA VAL A 909 -64.16 6.58 -54.31
C VAL A 909 -65.60 6.54 -54.81
N MET A 910 -66.46 5.79 -54.12
CA MET A 910 -67.92 5.89 -54.21
C MET A 910 -68.45 6.73 -53.05
#